data_AF-A0A9N9EY71-F1
#
_entry.id   AF-A0A9N9EY71-F1
#
_cell.length_a   1.000
_cell.length_b   1.000
_cell.length_c   1.000
_cell.angle_alpha   90.00
_cell.angle_beta   90.00
_cell.angle_gamma   90.00
#
_symmetry.space_group_name_H-M   'P 1'
#
loop_
_entity.id
_entity.type
_entity.pdbx_description
1 polymer ?
#
loop_
_entity_poly.entity_id
_entity_poly.type
_entity_poly.pdbx_seq_one_letter_code
_entity_poly.pdbx_strand_id
1 'polypeptide(L)'
;MFISTIIFALILSPGIFAISGLDDPFLSYNKLGNSQIYDIKQFSDGKLIILTANDPGFQIVLRNGTINTISNFRKLTNNAPTQIFPLSDDLMMIMLCTLGSPCENGTIIDLNGNVKIDNVQLGGVTTITTDNIPLVGFLGVSYTNNTIRWIKFRFPQNNIDRNLQIDSGTISARANYSINDVILFNNIDGSHAIVYSSYLNSVHRDLVYISDQSYFTTSICFYNEDTKIVNDPIQIYDSLQNNVNLTTFDCRSGYISNNSTSNLCIIGLKYSPPSNTTTNISGIIDLWLIPFSSLGTVFQSRSFVYYEIDKSASITIVPPYSLYTITSLPFGEFLAIDNDESIFAGDPQNPGHVFLYDVVNSTGFYDKTLPLNQTMVIDPALDFIKFGVMPNNTAWFFFNSTKNSPNWSLIIKNITKISYDANYENPNIISAEPARNTLNSTVFVPLQISSYFTLNITFSIQVIRSTGNISIYQSDNLRQTFPTNSKYCSTVNVNGNSTTSGSSTISGMMLSCTIFPSTFNRENQTYMIIADNNFVKSASNNEALAGIKKDIWMVSTSQIGVSYQPIESTTGTLRLTEDGTVYYNSLTSKNGFFEMLQKQLAECIPISNINLLVPTNRTTPDPISHNQLLVEFMINKAESTMVPDVKSIITDLNTIINNKDASSLAKQNLSIFLDSGYGFQQAPNLWNEMKFYLLGMGVACLIFAAIYLWSRIKHPEGNALAVFKVILIILDFILNILFILNDGHQFNDIFISRETHHNLHFCDWFTENTKVLAILTILSGADIEALNLFNSKFGGFNIFLAPLSVHAINLINYSSTLNLFIEDIPHLIIQ
;
A
#
# COMPACT_ATOMS: atom_id res chain seq x y z
N MET A 1 53.49 -1.92 39.23
CA MET A 1 54.39 -3.10 39.19
C MET A 1 53.61 -4.22 38.50
N PHE A 2 53.46 -4.09 37.19
CA PHE A 2 54.22 -4.78 36.15
C PHE A 2 53.77 -6.24 35.95
N ILE A 3 52.97 -6.40 34.89
CA ILE A 3 52.92 -7.51 33.93
C ILE A 3 52.48 -8.88 34.46
N SER A 4 51.21 -9.20 34.20
CA SER A 4 50.79 -10.55 33.83
C SER A 4 49.45 -10.45 33.11
N THR A 5 49.47 -10.41 31.77
CA THR A 5 48.34 -10.75 30.87
C THR A 5 48.78 -10.55 29.41
N ILE A 6 49.65 -11.42 28.89
CA ILE A 6 49.74 -11.66 27.44
C ILE A 6 49.99 -13.16 27.26
N ILE A 7 49.38 -13.71 26.21
CA ILE A 7 49.53 -15.07 25.65
C ILE A 7 48.55 -16.11 26.23
N PHE A 8 47.30 -16.08 25.74
CA PHE A 8 46.59 -17.25 25.21
C PHE A 8 45.21 -16.82 24.65
N ALA A 9 45.14 -16.50 23.36
CA ALA A 9 43.93 -16.51 22.54
C ALA A 9 44.26 -16.13 21.08
N LEU A 10 44.98 -17.01 20.38
CA LEU A 10 44.85 -17.11 18.93
C LEU A 10 44.01 -18.36 18.68
N ILE A 11 42.93 -18.21 17.91
CA ILE A 11 42.01 -19.20 17.32
C ILE A 11 40.54 -18.82 17.63
N LEU A 12 39.81 -18.49 16.55
CA LEU A 12 38.35 -18.29 16.39
C LEU A 12 37.78 -16.87 16.51
N SER A 13 37.86 -16.10 15.42
CA SER A 13 36.68 -15.45 14.79
C SER A 13 37.09 -14.74 13.49
N PRO A 14 36.49 -15.05 12.32
CA PRO A 14 36.57 -14.17 11.15
C PRO A 14 35.27 -13.37 11.07
N GLY A 15 35.34 -12.05 11.22
CA GLY A 15 34.15 -11.21 11.09
C GLY A 15 34.30 -9.78 11.58
N ILE A 16 35.40 -9.10 11.27
CA ILE A 16 35.51 -7.65 11.43
C ILE A 16 36.29 -7.11 10.23
N PHE A 17 35.59 -6.50 9.28
CA PHE A 17 36.12 -5.42 8.46
C PHE A 17 35.01 -4.38 8.30
N ALA A 18 35.06 -3.37 9.16
CA ALA A 18 34.53 -2.06 8.85
C ALA A 18 35.63 -1.31 8.09
N ILE A 19 35.33 -0.80 6.91
CA ILE A 19 36.17 0.16 6.20
C ILE A 19 35.31 1.38 5.91
N SER A 20 35.65 2.47 6.59
CA SER A 20 35.23 3.83 6.25
C SER A 20 36.40 4.51 5.55
N GLY A 21 36.15 5.11 4.37
CA GLY A 21 37.03 6.11 3.76
C GLY A 21 38.30 5.57 3.11
N LEU A 22 38.16 4.98 1.93
CA LEU A 22 39.10 4.90 0.79
C LEU A 22 38.62 3.72 -0.08
N ASP A 23 38.23 4.01 -1.33
CA ASP A 23 37.89 3.09 -2.40
C ASP A 23 37.11 1.83 -1.99
N ASP A 24 35.77 1.93 -1.98
CA ASP A 24 34.89 0.76 -1.88
C ASP A 24 35.32 -0.28 -2.94
N PRO A 25 35.55 -1.55 -2.55
CA PRO A 25 36.10 -2.54 -3.46
C PRO A 25 35.12 -2.81 -4.59
N PHE A 26 35.62 -2.72 -5.82
CA PHE A 26 34.95 -3.19 -7.03
C PHE A 26 34.43 -4.62 -6.80
N LEU A 27 33.11 -4.80 -6.74
CA LEU A 27 32.52 -6.12 -6.88
C LEU A 27 32.49 -6.45 -8.37
N SER A 28 33.64 -6.89 -8.91
CA SER A 28 33.65 -7.54 -10.23
C SER A 28 33.14 -8.97 -10.04
N TYR A 29 31.95 -9.24 -10.57
CA TYR A 29 31.45 -10.60 -10.65
C TYR A 29 32.09 -11.30 -11.85
N ASN A 30 33.21 -11.98 -11.64
CA ASN A 30 33.88 -12.81 -12.66
C ASN A 30 33.37 -14.28 -12.68
N LYS A 31 32.14 -14.57 -12.22
CA LYS A 31 31.76 -15.92 -11.76
C LYS A 31 30.60 -16.64 -12.46
N LEU A 32 30.26 -16.29 -13.69
CA LEU A 32 29.20 -16.94 -14.52
C LEU A 32 29.77 -17.55 -15.83
N GLY A 33 30.95 -18.17 -15.77
CA GLY A 33 31.46 -19.06 -16.82
C GLY A 33 31.49 -18.52 -18.26
N ASN A 34 31.77 -19.42 -19.21
CA ASN A 34 31.95 -19.09 -20.64
C ASN A 34 30.61 -18.92 -21.39
N SER A 35 29.58 -18.34 -20.77
CA SER A 35 28.27 -18.16 -21.40
C SER A 35 28.18 -16.80 -22.11
N GLN A 36 27.82 -16.80 -23.40
CA GLN A 36 27.53 -15.55 -24.12
C GLN A 36 26.29 -14.89 -23.50
N ILE A 37 26.27 -13.58 -23.30
CA ILE A 37 25.12 -12.85 -22.75
C ILE A 37 24.40 -12.12 -23.87
N TYR A 38 23.07 -12.24 -23.91
CA TYR A 38 22.22 -11.67 -24.97
C TYR A 38 21.56 -10.36 -24.56
N ASP A 39 21.12 -10.23 -23.31
CA ASP A 39 20.41 -9.05 -22.82
C ASP A 39 20.57 -8.89 -21.31
N ILE A 40 20.49 -7.64 -20.85
CA ILE A 40 20.41 -7.27 -19.44
C ILE A 40 19.34 -6.18 -19.25
N LYS A 41 18.50 -6.38 -18.24
CA LYS A 41 17.43 -5.46 -17.85
C LYS A 41 17.47 -5.22 -16.34
N GLN A 42 16.94 -4.08 -15.93
CA GLN A 42 16.89 -3.66 -14.53
C GLN A 42 15.44 -3.48 -14.11
N PHE A 43 15.09 -3.96 -12.91
CA PHE A 43 13.85 -3.63 -12.22
C PHE A 43 13.98 -2.28 -11.48
N SER A 44 12.86 -1.63 -11.18
CA SER A 44 12.84 -0.37 -10.42
C SER A 44 13.43 -0.52 -9.02
N ASP A 45 13.33 -1.70 -8.44
CA ASP A 45 13.95 -2.07 -7.17
C ASP A 45 15.42 -2.49 -7.33
N GLY A 46 16.09 -2.19 -8.45
CA GLY A 46 17.52 -2.42 -8.66
C GLY A 46 17.96 -3.87 -8.86
N LYS A 47 17.05 -4.85 -8.86
CA LYS A 47 17.39 -6.21 -9.31
C LYS A 47 17.78 -6.18 -10.79
N LEU A 48 18.74 -7.02 -11.19
CA LEU A 48 19.15 -7.17 -12.59
C LEU A 48 18.74 -8.54 -13.13
N ILE A 49 18.27 -8.56 -14.37
CA ILE A 49 17.97 -9.77 -15.13
C ILE A 49 19.08 -9.92 -16.17
N ILE A 50 19.76 -11.06 -16.14
CA ILE A 50 20.81 -11.40 -17.10
C ILE A 50 20.34 -12.59 -17.93
N LEU A 51 20.24 -12.38 -19.24
CA LEU A 51 19.90 -13.41 -20.23
C LEU A 51 21.18 -13.99 -20.83
N THR A 52 21.41 -15.29 -20.63
CA THR A 52 22.61 -15.98 -21.10
C THR A 52 22.26 -17.00 -22.21
N ALA A 53 23.22 -17.27 -23.10
CA ALA A 53 23.10 -18.18 -24.23
C ALA A 53 23.16 -19.66 -23.82
N ASN A 54 23.89 -19.96 -22.74
CA ASN A 54 24.15 -21.32 -22.25
C ASN A 54 23.41 -21.56 -20.93
N ASP A 55 23.08 -22.82 -20.66
CA ASP A 55 22.44 -23.22 -19.41
C ASP A 55 23.34 -22.82 -18.21
N PRO A 56 22.80 -22.09 -17.22
CA PRO A 56 21.43 -21.65 -17.09
C PRO A 56 21.18 -20.31 -17.77
N GLY A 57 20.29 -20.35 -18.77
CA GLY A 57 19.96 -19.27 -19.71
C GLY A 57 19.39 -18.00 -19.08
N PHE A 58 19.24 -17.96 -17.76
CA PHE A 58 18.53 -16.90 -17.05
C PHE A 58 19.00 -16.78 -15.60
N GLN A 59 19.46 -15.59 -15.22
CA GLN A 59 19.96 -15.29 -13.88
C GLN A 59 19.40 -13.95 -13.38
N ILE A 60 18.95 -13.92 -12.12
CA ILE A 60 18.53 -12.71 -11.42
C ILE A 60 19.62 -12.35 -10.43
N VAL A 61 20.19 -11.15 -10.56
CA VAL A 61 21.11 -10.60 -9.59
C VAL A 61 20.31 -9.70 -8.65
N LEU A 62 20.22 -10.09 -7.38
CA LEU A 62 19.59 -9.31 -6.32
C LEU A 62 20.53 -8.21 -5.82
N ARG A 63 19.98 -7.16 -5.19
CA ARG A 63 20.76 -6.03 -4.65
C ARG A 63 21.85 -6.44 -3.65
N ASN A 64 21.63 -7.51 -2.90
CA ASN A 64 22.61 -8.07 -1.97
C ASN A 64 23.74 -8.86 -2.67
N GLY A 65 23.76 -8.85 -4.01
CA GLY A 65 24.75 -9.54 -4.82
C GLY A 65 24.52 -11.05 -4.97
N THR A 66 23.41 -11.57 -4.46
CA THR A 66 23.04 -12.98 -4.65
C THR A 66 22.48 -13.20 -6.05
N ILE A 67 22.84 -14.34 -6.65
CA ILE A 67 22.44 -14.72 -8.00
C ILE A 67 21.49 -15.90 -7.91
N ASN A 68 20.26 -15.68 -8.34
CA ASN A 68 19.24 -16.72 -8.46
C ASN A 68 19.14 -17.18 -9.91
N THR A 69 19.22 -18.48 -10.10
CA THR A 69 19.26 -19.09 -11.42
C THR A 69 17.95 -19.80 -11.72
N ILE A 70 17.33 -19.53 -12.87
CA ILE A 70 16.13 -20.24 -13.32
C ILE A 70 16.51 -21.31 -14.34
N SER A 71 16.53 -22.57 -13.90
CA SER A 71 16.98 -23.72 -14.70
C SER A 71 16.02 -24.16 -15.82
N ASN A 72 14.73 -23.77 -15.76
CA ASN A 72 13.72 -24.22 -16.73
C ASN A 72 13.57 -23.32 -17.98
N PHE A 73 14.42 -22.31 -18.15
CA PHE A 73 14.24 -21.27 -19.18
C PHE A 73 14.23 -21.79 -20.62
N ARG A 74 15.17 -22.69 -20.99
CA ARG A 74 15.20 -23.29 -22.34
C ARG A 74 13.95 -24.11 -22.67
N LYS A 75 13.39 -24.79 -21.65
CA LYS A 75 12.15 -25.55 -21.79
C LYS A 75 10.95 -24.63 -21.97
N LEU A 76 10.94 -23.48 -21.30
CA LEU A 76 9.88 -22.48 -21.44
C LEU A 76 9.88 -21.82 -22.82
N THR A 77 11.06 -21.58 -23.39
CA THR A 77 11.22 -20.84 -24.65
C THR A 77 11.33 -21.72 -25.90
N ASN A 78 11.37 -23.05 -25.75
CA ASN A 78 11.65 -23.99 -26.85
C ASN A 78 12.90 -23.61 -27.67
N ASN A 79 13.90 -22.99 -27.03
CA ASN A 79 15.10 -22.41 -27.66
C ASN A 79 14.82 -21.32 -28.72
N ALA A 80 13.66 -20.68 -28.71
CA ALA A 80 13.39 -19.51 -29.54
C ALA A 80 14.24 -18.31 -29.06
N PRO A 81 14.66 -17.42 -29.97
CA PRO A 81 15.23 -16.13 -29.57
C PRO A 81 14.17 -15.38 -28.75
N THR A 82 14.60 -14.74 -27.66
CA THR A 82 13.69 -14.08 -26.72
C THR A 82 14.19 -12.72 -26.25
N GLN A 83 13.25 -11.81 -25.99
CA GLN A 83 13.47 -10.57 -25.27
C GLN A 83 12.76 -10.65 -23.92
N ILE A 84 13.35 -10.03 -22.89
CA ILE A 84 12.75 -10.03 -21.55
C ILE A 84 12.54 -8.61 -21.08
N PHE A 85 11.40 -8.38 -20.42
CA PHE A 85 11.07 -7.08 -19.84
C PHE A 85 10.53 -7.27 -18.42
N PRO A 86 11.09 -6.56 -17.42
CA PRO A 86 10.50 -6.51 -16.08
C PRO A 86 9.15 -5.80 -16.14
N LEU A 87 8.07 -6.51 -15.85
CA LEU A 87 6.71 -5.95 -15.91
C LEU A 87 6.35 -5.24 -14.61
N SER A 88 6.67 -5.83 -13.46
CA SER A 88 6.47 -5.31 -12.11
C SER A 88 7.52 -5.93 -11.17
N ASP A 89 7.54 -5.55 -9.89
CA ASP A 89 8.57 -6.00 -8.92
C ASP A 89 8.76 -7.53 -8.82
N ASP A 90 7.73 -8.30 -9.17
CA ASP A 90 7.69 -9.78 -9.06
C ASP A 90 7.36 -10.50 -10.39
N LEU A 91 7.08 -9.78 -11.47
CA LEU A 91 6.63 -10.34 -12.75
C LEU A 91 7.49 -9.88 -13.92
N MET A 92 7.68 -10.78 -14.89
CA MET A 92 8.44 -10.51 -16.11
C MET A 92 7.70 -11.03 -17.34
N MET A 93 7.86 -10.34 -18.47
CA MET A 93 7.40 -10.78 -19.79
C MET A 93 8.57 -11.38 -20.56
N ILE A 94 8.37 -12.58 -21.11
CA ILE A 94 9.23 -13.19 -22.11
C ILE A 94 8.54 -13.02 -23.47
N MET A 95 9.15 -12.28 -24.39
CA MET A 95 8.67 -12.11 -25.76
C MET A 95 9.44 -13.06 -26.68
N LEU A 96 8.75 -13.91 -27.43
CA LEU A 96 9.35 -14.98 -28.24
C LEU A 96 9.73 -14.47 -29.64
N CYS A 97 10.77 -13.66 -29.72
CA CYS A 97 11.21 -12.95 -30.92
C CYS A 97 12.68 -12.59 -30.86
N THR A 98 13.28 -12.32 -32.03
CA THR A 98 14.62 -11.71 -32.13
C THR A 98 14.64 -10.28 -31.58
N LEU A 99 15.79 -9.85 -31.05
CA LEU A 99 15.97 -8.51 -30.48
C LEU A 99 15.54 -7.42 -31.48
N GLY A 100 14.71 -6.49 -31.04
CA GLY A 100 14.20 -5.38 -31.86
C GLY A 100 13.16 -5.77 -32.93
N SER A 101 12.84 -7.06 -33.07
CA SER A 101 11.82 -7.52 -34.04
C SER A 101 10.42 -7.51 -33.43
N PRO A 102 9.36 -7.27 -34.23
CA PRO A 102 7.98 -7.35 -33.76
C PRO A 102 7.66 -8.73 -33.18
N CYS A 103 7.08 -8.77 -31.99
CA CYS A 103 6.76 -10.01 -31.29
C CYS A 103 5.26 -10.24 -31.30
N GLU A 104 4.82 -11.37 -31.84
CA GLU A 104 3.39 -11.71 -31.88
C GLU A 104 2.89 -12.29 -30.56
N ASN A 105 3.72 -13.07 -29.88
CA ASN A 105 3.36 -13.77 -28.64
C ASN A 105 4.39 -13.57 -27.52
N GLY A 106 3.93 -13.65 -26.27
CA GLY A 106 4.78 -13.68 -25.08
C GLY A 106 4.20 -14.50 -23.93
N THR A 107 5.01 -14.66 -22.88
CA THR A 107 4.69 -15.45 -21.68
C THR A 107 5.03 -14.63 -20.43
N ILE A 108 4.12 -14.55 -19.47
CA ILE A 108 4.32 -13.87 -18.19
C ILE A 108 4.74 -14.89 -17.13
N ILE A 109 5.87 -14.65 -16.48
CA ILE A 109 6.43 -15.50 -15.43
C ILE A 109 6.65 -14.70 -14.13
N ASP A 110 6.68 -15.41 -13.00
CA ASP A 110 7.24 -14.85 -11.76
C ASP A 110 8.76 -14.99 -11.68
N LEU A 111 9.38 -14.35 -10.67
CA LEU A 111 10.83 -14.43 -10.42
C LEU A 111 11.36 -15.84 -10.13
N ASN A 112 10.48 -16.82 -9.84
CA ASN A 112 10.85 -18.21 -9.63
C ASN A 112 10.76 -19.03 -10.92
N GLY A 113 10.31 -18.44 -12.02
CA GLY A 113 10.14 -19.09 -13.31
C GLY A 113 8.83 -19.84 -13.46
N ASN A 114 7.86 -19.63 -12.56
CA ASN A 114 6.53 -20.19 -12.73
C ASN A 114 5.74 -19.36 -13.73
N VAL A 115 5.17 -20.02 -14.72
CA VAL A 115 4.28 -19.39 -15.71
C VAL A 115 2.99 -18.95 -15.03
N LYS A 116 2.69 -17.66 -15.11
CA LYS A 116 1.39 -17.11 -14.68
C LYS A 116 0.40 -17.15 -15.83
N ILE A 117 0.81 -16.65 -17.00
CA ILE A 117 0.04 -16.71 -18.25
C ILE A 117 0.96 -17.03 -19.41
N ASP A 118 0.49 -17.88 -20.32
CA ASP A 118 1.20 -18.26 -21.53
C ASP A 118 0.44 -17.82 -22.80
N ASN A 119 1.18 -17.63 -23.90
CA ASN A 119 0.66 -17.19 -25.20
C ASN A 119 -0.16 -15.89 -25.15
N VAL A 120 0.35 -14.87 -24.45
CA VAL A 120 -0.17 -13.50 -24.52
C VAL A 120 -0.02 -12.98 -25.95
N GLN A 121 -1.12 -12.55 -26.56
CA GLN A 121 -1.08 -11.91 -27.88
C GLN A 121 -0.55 -10.49 -27.75
N LEU A 122 0.63 -10.24 -28.30
CA LEU A 122 1.35 -8.98 -28.25
C LEU A 122 1.12 -8.10 -29.48
N GLY A 123 0.60 -8.67 -30.57
CA GLY A 123 0.18 -7.92 -31.76
C GLY A 123 1.32 -7.21 -32.49
N GLY A 124 2.54 -7.72 -32.36
CA GLY A 124 3.73 -7.20 -33.04
C GLY A 124 4.42 -6.03 -32.33
N VAL A 125 4.27 -5.89 -31.00
CA VAL A 125 5.05 -4.88 -30.25
C VAL A 125 6.54 -5.26 -30.21
N THR A 126 7.42 -4.27 -30.25
CA THR A 126 8.89 -4.45 -30.19
C THR A 126 9.45 -4.11 -28.81
N THR A 127 8.81 -3.19 -28.10
CA THR A 127 9.20 -2.76 -26.75
C THR A 127 7.96 -2.54 -25.89
N ILE A 128 8.11 -2.68 -24.57
CA ILE A 128 7.04 -2.45 -23.59
C ILE A 128 7.56 -1.59 -22.43
N THR A 129 6.66 -0.88 -21.76
CA THR A 129 6.95 -0.19 -20.51
C THR A 129 7.37 -1.18 -19.43
N THR A 130 8.33 -0.79 -18.60
CA THR A 130 8.82 -1.58 -17.47
C THR A 130 8.35 -0.98 -16.14
N ASP A 131 8.40 -1.78 -15.07
CA ASP A 131 8.10 -1.33 -13.70
C ASP A 131 6.70 -0.71 -13.55
N ASN A 132 5.72 -1.44 -14.06
CA ASN A 132 4.34 -1.00 -14.12
C ASN A 132 3.59 -1.29 -12.83
N ILE A 133 2.66 -0.41 -12.48
CA ILE A 133 1.71 -0.63 -11.38
C ILE A 133 0.75 -1.75 -11.82
N PRO A 134 0.60 -2.85 -11.07
CA PRO A 134 -0.23 -3.99 -11.48
C PRO A 134 -1.69 -3.64 -11.81
N LEU A 135 -2.28 -2.66 -11.11
CA LEU A 135 -3.64 -2.20 -11.38
C LEU A 135 -3.77 -1.43 -12.71
N VAL A 136 -2.70 -0.78 -13.16
CA VAL A 136 -2.69 0.07 -14.34
C VAL A 136 -2.42 -0.76 -15.60
N GLY A 137 -1.54 -1.75 -15.55
CA GLY A 137 -1.12 -2.49 -16.75
C GLY A 137 0.13 -1.92 -17.39
N PHE A 138 0.43 -2.33 -18.63
CA PHE A 138 1.64 -1.94 -19.35
C PHE A 138 1.31 -1.53 -20.79
N LEU A 139 2.16 -0.71 -21.40
CA LEU A 139 2.02 -0.22 -22.77
C LEU A 139 3.11 -0.82 -23.64
N GLY A 140 2.75 -1.32 -24.82
CA GLY A 140 3.70 -1.76 -25.84
C GLY A 140 3.62 -0.92 -27.10
N VAL A 141 4.76 -0.73 -27.78
CA VAL A 141 4.80 -0.07 -29.09
C VAL A 141 5.57 -0.86 -30.12
N SER A 142 5.23 -0.60 -31.38
CA SER A 142 6.06 -0.88 -32.55
C SER A 142 6.00 0.32 -33.48
N TYR A 143 7.09 0.61 -34.19
CA TYR A 143 7.13 1.81 -35.03
C TYR A 143 7.83 1.55 -36.36
N THR A 144 7.46 2.38 -37.33
CA THR A 144 8.13 2.56 -38.62
C THR A 144 8.50 4.04 -38.76
N ASN A 145 9.21 4.39 -39.83
CA ASN A 145 9.55 5.79 -40.10
C ASN A 145 8.32 6.72 -40.21
N ASN A 146 7.11 6.18 -40.45
CA ASN A 146 5.90 6.98 -40.66
C ASN A 146 4.88 6.87 -39.54
N THR A 147 4.90 5.79 -38.74
CA THR A 147 3.82 5.49 -37.79
C THR A 147 4.34 4.79 -36.56
N ILE A 148 3.82 5.15 -35.39
CA ILE A 148 3.97 4.40 -34.13
C ILE A 148 2.64 3.74 -33.83
N ARG A 149 2.62 2.41 -33.75
CA ARG A 149 1.49 1.64 -33.26
C ARG A 149 1.70 1.37 -31.77
N TRP A 150 0.68 1.64 -30.96
CA TRP A 150 0.70 1.38 -29.53
C TRP A 150 -0.45 0.44 -29.14
N ILE A 151 -0.21 -0.40 -28.13
CA ILE A 151 -1.16 -1.35 -27.59
C ILE A 151 -1.07 -1.31 -26.06
N LYS A 152 -2.21 -1.14 -25.39
CA LYS A 152 -2.32 -1.12 -23.94
C LYS A 152 -2.79 -2.47 -23.43
N PHE A 153 -2.12 -2.99 -22.40
CA PHE A 153 -2.40 -4.28 -21.79
C PHE A 153 -2.70 -4.13 -20.30
N ARG A 154 -3.59 -4.98 -19.76
CA ARG A 154 -3.79 -5.14 -18.30
C ARG A 154 -2.94 -6.28 -17.76
N PHE A 155 -2.71 -6.28 -16.44
CA PHE A 155 -2.17 -7.46 -15.78
C PHE A 155 -3.20 -8.58 -15.70
N PRO A 156 -2.73 -9.84 -15.66
CA PRO A 156 -3.60 -11.00 -15.54
C PRO A 156 -4.32 -11.01 -14.19
N GLN A 157 -5.65 -11.08 -14.21
CA GLN A 157 -6.43 -11.25 -12.98
C GLN A 157 -6.55 -12.72 -12.56
N ASN A 158 -6.56 -13.65 -13.52
CA ASN A 158 -6.63 -15.11 -13.32
C ASN A 158 -5.89 -15.84 -14.46
N ASN A 159 -5.44 -17.09 -14.22
CA ASN A 159 -4.65 -17.89 -15.18
C ASN A 159 -5.38 -18.24 -16.51
N ILE A 160 -6.66 -17.91 -16.64
CA ILE A 160 -7.49 -18.23 -17.82
C ILE A 160 -7.52 -17.06 -18.81
N ASP A 161 -7.20 -15.85 -18.36
CA ASP A 161 -7.41 -14.61 -19.12
C ASP A 161 -6.26 -14.36 -20.11
N ARG A 162 -6.42 -14.84 -21.35
CA ARG A 162 -5.38 -14.74 -22.39
C ARG A 162 -5.42 -13.44 -23.19
N ASN A 163 -6.54 -12.72 -23.17
CA ASN A 163 -6.66 -11.44 -23.88
C ASN A 163 -6.44 -10.28 -22.90
N LEU A 164 -5.17 -9.88 -22.81
CA LEU A 164 -4.74 -8.78 -21.96
C LEU A 164 -4.88 -7.42 -22.64
N GLN A 165 -5.08 -7.36 -23.96
CA GLN A 165 -5.23 -6.10 -24.67
C GLN A 165 -6.50 -5.37 -24.23
N ILE A 166 -6.35 -4.12 -23.82
CA ILE A 166 -7.44 -3.22 -23.43
C ILE A 166 -7.76 -2.26 -24.59
N ASP A 167 -6.72 -1.72 -25.21
CA ASP A 167 -6.84 -0.66 -26.21
C ASP A 167 -5.64 -0.65 -27.15
N SER A 168 -5.78 0.02 -28.30
CA SER A 168 -4.69 0.21 -29.26
C SER A 168 -4.95 1.40 -30.17
N GLY A 169 -3.89 2.01 -30.67
CA GLY A 169 -3.99 3.09 -31.63
C GLY A 169 -2.70 3.32 -32.42
N THR A 170 -2.73 4.37 -33.23
CA THR A 170 -1.61 4.73 -34.10
C THR A 170 -1.35 6.23 -34.05
N ILE A 171 -0.09 6.60 -33.86
CA ILE A 171 0.41 7.97 -33.99
C ILE A 171 1.10 8.06 -35.35
N SER A 172 0.68 9.02 -36.18
CA SER A 172 1.30 9.26 -37.48
C SER A 172 2.37 10.35 -37.35
N ALA A 173 3.47 10.19 -38.07
CA ALA A 173 4.47 11.23 -38.21
C ALA A 173 3.83 12.50 -38.80
N ARG A 174 4.34 13.67 -38.40
CA ARG A 174 3.95 14.95 -39.01
C ARG A 174 4.27 14.92 -40.50
N ALA A 175 3.47 15.61 -41.31
CA ALA A 175 3.73 15.72 -42.75
C ALA A 175 5.16 16.20 -43.01
N ASN A 176 5.87 15.52 -43.92
CA ASN A 176 7.29 15.71 -44.24
C ASN A 176 8.29 15.29 -43.14
N TYR A 177 7.88 14.64 -42.05
CA TYR A 177 8.80 14.11 -41.04
C TYR A 177 8.89 12.59 -41.08
N SER A 178 10.05 12.04 -40.72
CA SER A 178 10.27 10.63 -40.44
C SER A 178 10.64 10.41 -38.98
N ILE A 179 9.97 9.48 -38.33
CA ILE A 179 10.25 9.02 -36.96
C ILE A 179 11.56 8.25 -36.97
N ASN A 180 12.44 8.56 -36.02
CA ASN A 180 13.77 7.97 -35.91
C ASN A 180 13.90 7.04 -34.71
N ASP A 181 13.45 7.48 -33.54
CA ASP A 181 13.56 6.72 -32.30
C ASP A 181 12.34 6.92 -31.41
N VAL A 182 12.02 5.91 -30.59
CA VAL A 182 10.84 5.89 -29.70
C VAL A 182 11.23 5.32 -28.33
N ILE A 183 10.99 6.11 -27.29
CA ILE A 183 11.20 5.74 -25.88
C ILE A 183 9.84 5.63 -25.18
N LEU A 184 9.71 4.58 -24.36
CA LEU A 184 8.58 4.37 -23.48
C LEU A 184 9.02 4.46 -22.01
N PHE A 185 8.26 5.17 -21.19
CA PHE A 185 8.44 5.14 -19.74
C PHE A 185 7.12 5.41 -19.01
N ASN A 186 7.07 5.08 -17.72
CA ASN A 186 5.93 5.34 -16.86
C ASN A 186 6.14 6.67 -16.13
N ASN A 187 5.17 7.56 -16.18
CA ASN A 187 5.13 8.73 -15.31
C ASN A 187 4.93 8.31 -13.85
N ILE A 188 5.31 9.19 -12.92
CA ILE A 188 5.13 8.96 -11.47
C ILE A 188 3.64 8.81 -11.09
N ASP A 189 2.74 9.46 -11.82
CA ASP A 189 1.30 9.33 -11.60
C ASP A 189 0.70 7.99 -12.09
N GLY A 190 1.50 7.16 -12.75
CA GLY A 190 1.10 5.87 -13.32
C GLY A 190 0.71 5.93 -14.80
N SER A 191 0.61 7.12 -15.41
CA SER A 191 0.35 7.24 -16.85
C SER A 191 1.54 6.78 -17.69
N HIS A 192 1.28 6.37 -18.93
CA HIS A 192 2.34 5.93 -19.84
C HIS A 192 2.71 7.04 -20.83
N ALA A 193 4.01 7.28 -20.98
CA ALA A 193 4.55 8.25 -21.91
C ALA A 193 5.17 7.56 -23.13
N ILE A 194 4.87 8.09 -24.32
CA ILE A 194 5.49 7.73 -25.60
C ILE A 194 6.25 8.96 -26.08
N VAL A 195 7.58 8.92 -26.05
CA VAL A 195 8.43 9.99 -26.60
C VAL A 195 9.05 9.52 -27.88
N TYR A 196 9.03 10.35 -28.91
CA TYR A 196 9.69 10.03 -30.16
C TYR A 196 10.40 11.22 -30.77
N SER A 197 11.51 10.93 -31.44
CA SER A 197 12.26 11.89 -32.23
C SER A 197 11.87 11.77 -33.70
N SER A 198 11.87 12.89 -34.41
CA SER A 198 11.60 12.90 -35.85
C SER A 198 12.44 13.93 -36.59
N TYR A 199 12.80 13.57 -37.82
CA TYR A 199 13.58 14.39 -38.75
C TYR A 199 12.72 14.88 -39.90
N LEU A 200 13.01 16.08 -40.38
CA LEU A 200 12.45 16.55 -41.63
C LEU A 200 13.01 15.72 -42.79
N ASN A 201 12.13 15.04 -43.53
CA ASN A 201 12.43 14.33 -44.76
C ASN A 201 13.10 15.31 -45.72
N SER A 202 14.24 14.90 -46.30
CA SER A 202 15.09 15.74 -47.14
C SER A 202 14.29 16.45 -48.25
N VAL A 203 13.93 17.71 -48.03
CA VAL A 203 13.64 18.65 -49.10
C VAL A 203 15.00 18.97 -49.72
N HIS A 204 15.11 18.88 -51.05
CA HIS A 204 16.36 19.04 -51.79
C HIS A 204 17.28 20.14 -51.21
N ARG A 205 18.57 19.80 -51.04
CA ARG A 205 19.67 20.64 -50.51
C ARG A 205 19.86 22.00 -51.22
N ASP A 206 19.09 22.28 -52.27
CA ASP A 206 19.18 23.46 -53.12
C ASP A 206 18.08 24.51 -52.86
N LEU A 207 17.18 24.30 -51.90
CA LEU A 207 16.14 25.27 -51.58
C LEU A 207 16.49 26.10 -50.35
N VAL A 208 16.65 27.40 -50.63
CA VAL A 208 16.60 28.57 -49.73
C VAL A 208 15.86 28.24 -48.43
N TYR A 209 16.53 28.49 -47.30
CA TYR A 209 15.99 28.55 -45.93
C TYR A 209 14.47 28.63 -45.90
N ILE A 210 13.79 27.49 -45.71
CA ILE A 210 12.39 27.51 -45.30
C ILE A 210 12.44 27.96 -43.84
N SER A 211 12.29 29.26 -43.60
CA SER A 211 12.63 29.94 -42.35
C SER A 211 11.85 29.47 -41.11
N ASP A 212 10.86 28.59 -41.29
CA ASP A 212 9.84 28.29 -40.28
C ASP A 212 9.68 26.78 -40.00
N GLN A 213 10.55 25.89 -40.54
CA GLN A 213 10.47 24.44 -40.29
C GLN A 213 11.69 23.91 -39.53
N SER A 214 11.44 23.16 -38.46
CA SER A 214 12.47 22.56 -37.62
C SER A 214 12.98 21.26 -38.23
N TYR A 215 14.30 21.09 -38.36
CA TYR A 215 14.91 19.90 -38.98
C TYR A 215 14.85 18.66 -38.08
N PHE A 216 14.84 18.88 -36.77
CA PHE A 216 14.71 17.85 -35.76
C PHE A 216 13.64 18.28 -34.76
N THR A 217 12.77 17.35 -34.36
CA THR A 217 11.79 17.58 -33.31
C THR A 217 11.71 16.39 -32.38
N THR A 218 11.40 16.66 -31.12
CA THR A 218 11.03 15.65 -30.14
C THR A 218 9.61 15.93 -29.68
N SER A 219 8.77 14.89 -29.78
CA SER A 219 7.36 14.97 -29.39
C SER A 219 7.03 13.90 -28.36
N ILE A 220 6.06 14.19 -27.52
CA ILE A 220 5.56 13.30 -26.48
C ILE A 220 4.05 13.13 -26.57
N CYS A 221 3.59 11.91 -26.31
CA CYS A 221 2.19 11.58 -26.13
C CYS A 221 2.00 10.88 -24.80
N PHE A 222 0.86 11.09 -24.15
CA PHE A 222 0.52 10.40 -22.90
C PHE A 222 -0.74 9.57 -23.11
N TYR A 223 -0.72 8.31 -22.66
CA TYR A 223 -1.92 7.50 -22.53
C TYR A 223 -2.61 7.82 -21.21
N ASN A 224 -3.83 8.38 -21.29
CA ASN A 224 -4.63 8.74 -20.13
C ASN A 224 -5.53 7.57 -19.72
N GLU A 225 -5.39 7.09 -18.48
CA GLU A 225 -6.12 5.92 -17.97
C GLU A 225 -7.64 6.16 -17.81
N ASP A 226 -8.06 7.38 -17.48
CA ASP A 226 -9.47 7.71 -17.24
C ASP A 226 -10.26 7.80 -18.56
N THR A 227 -9.68 8.47 -19.56
CA THR A 227 -10.29 8.68 -20.88
C THR A 227 -10.03 7.54 -21.84
N LYS A 228 -8.99 6.73 -21.60
CA LYS A 228 -8.47 5.71 -22.53
C LYS A 228 -8.12 6.30 -23.89
N ILE A 229 -7.58 7.51 -23.90
CA ILE A 229 -7.18 8.22 -25.11
C ILE A 229 -5.70 8.60 -24.97
N VAL A 230 -4.96 8.46 -26.07
CA VAL A 230 -3.63 9.06 -26.20
C VAL A 230 -3.80 10.50 -26.67
N ASN A 231 -3.23 11.43 -25.91
CA ASN A 231 -3.28 12.85 -26.27
C ASN A 231 -2.54 13.13 -27.58
N ASP A 232 -2.91 14.22 -28.25
CA ASP A 232 -2.20 14.70 -29.43
C ASP A 232 -0.72 14.93 -29.12
N PRO A 233 0.21 14.67 -30.09
CA PRO A 233 1.62 14.86 -29.86
C PRO A 233 1.98 16.29 -29.46
N ILE A 234 2.63 16.42 -28.29
CA ILE A 234 3.13 17.69 -27.77
C ILE A 234 4.60 17.79 -28.12
N GLN A 235 4.98 18.81 -28.88
CA GLN A 235 6.39 19.06 -29.21
C GLN A 235 7.11 19.67 -28.00
N ILE A 236 8.12 18.99 -27.47
CA ILE A 236 8.88 19.44 -26.29
C ILE A 236 10.25 20.04 -26.66
N TYR A 237 10.72 19.79 -27.88
CA TYR A 237 11.96 20.34 -28.38
C TYR A 237 11.97 20.38 -29.91
N ASP A 238 12.63 21.40 -30.45
CA ASP A 238 12.94 21.49 -31.86
C ASP A 238 14.24 22.23 -32.16
N SER A 239 14.86 21.86 -33.29
CA SER A 239 16.09 22.48 -33.77
C SER A 239 15.92 22.99 -35.20
N LEU A 240 16.28 24.27 -35.41
CA LEU A 240 16.22 24.95 -36.70
C LEU A 240 17.52 24.78 -37.52
N GLN A 241 18.57 24.19 -36.94
CA GLN A 241 19.82 24.00 -37.67
C GLN A 241 19.70 22.85 -38.67
N ASN A 242 20.29 23.02 -39.84
CA ASN A 242 20.43 21.95 -40.84
C ASN A 242 21.67 21.09 -40.49
N ASN A 243 21.72 19.83 -40.94
CA ASN A 243 22.81 18.85 -40.68
C ASN A 243 22.97 18.44 -39.20
N VAL A 244 21.86 18.14 -38.53
CA VAL A 244 21.84 17.67 -37.14
C VAL A 244 21.71 16.16 -37.10
N ASN A 245 22.62 15.49 -36.40
CA ASN A 245 22.51 14.05 -36.11
C ASN A 245 22.30 13.83 -34.61
N LEU A 246 21.37 12.94 -34.26
CA LEU A 246 21.10 12.54 -32.88
C LEU A 246 22.23 11.64 -32.41
N THR A 247 22.87 11.99 -31.30
CA THR A 247 23.94 11.20 -30.66
C THR A 247 23.44 10.48 -29.43
N THR A 248 22.60 11.12 -28.63
CA THR A 248 21.96 10.50 -27.47
C THR A 248 20.50 10.93 -27.36
N PHE A 249 19.66 9.98 -26.94
CA PHE A 249 18.25 10.19 -26.71
C PHE A 249 17.85 9.33 -25.52
N ASP A 250 17.57 9.98 -24.39
CA ASP A 250 17.14 9.30 -23.17
C ASP A 250 16.06 10.14 -22.49
N CYS A 251 14.97 9.50 -22.10
CA CYS A 251 13.84 10.15 -21.46
C CYS A 251 13.31 9.26 -20.35
N ARG A 252 13.07 9.84 -19.18
CA ARG A 252 12.55 9.12 -18.02
C ARG A 252 11.69 10.01 -17.13
N SER A 253 10.84 9.37 -16.34
CA SER A 253 10.31 9.97 -15.12
C SER A 253 11.44 10.06 -14.09
N GLY A 254 11.66 11.22 -13.49
CA GLY A 254 12.90 11.46 -12.77
C GLY A 254 12.79 12.44 -11.61
N TYR A 255 13.47 12.09 -10.53
CA TYR A 255 13.62 12.86 -9.32
C TYR A 255 14.74 13.90 -9.49
N ILE A 256 14.46 15.01 -10.18
CA ILE A 256 15.49 16.04 -10.37
C ILE A 256 15.63 16.88 -9.09
N SER A 257 16.87 17.05 -8.63
CA SER A 257 17.30 17.81 -7.46
C SER A 257 16.83 19.28 -7.38
N ASN A 258 16.21 19.80 -8.45
CA ASN A 258 15.76 21.19 -8.58
C ASN A 258 14.23 21.36 -8.49
N ASN A 259 13.54 20.50 -7.75
CA ASN A 259 12.27 20.82 -7.06
C ASN A 259 11.02 21.14 -7.90
N SER A 260 10.93 20.79 -9.20
CA SER A 260 9.75 21.19 -9.99
C SER A 260 9.42 20.38 -11.26
N THR A 261 9.98 19.20 -11.47
CA THR A 261 9.88 18.53 -12.77
C THR A 261 9.58 17.05 -12.57
N SER A 262 8.51 16.53 -13.18
CA SER A 262 8.18 15.10 -13.12
C SER A 262 9.07 14.27 -14.04
N ASN A 263 9.45 14.83 -15.19
CA ASN A 263 10.11 14.13 -16.27
C ASN A 263 11.30 14.91 -16.84
N LEU A 264 12.28 14.17 -17.38
CA LEU A 264 13.48 14.72 -18.02
C LEU A 264 13.76 13.97 -19.32
N CYS A 265 14.05 14.73 -20.38
CA CYS A 265 14.68 14.22 -21.59
C CYS A 265 16.08 14.82 -21.75
N ILE A 266 17.03 13.98 -22.13
CA ILE A 266 18.39 14.35 -22.53
C ILE A 266 18.50 14.09 -24.03
N ILE A 267 18.85 15.12 -24.79
CA ILE A 267 19.01 15.05 -26.24
C ILE A 267 20.42 15.53 -26.59
N GLY A 268 21.20 14.67 -27.25
CA GLY A 268 22.49 15.04 -27.81
C GLY A 268 22.39 15.24 -29.31
N LEU A 269 22.85 16.41 -29.77
CA LEU A 269 22.81 16.79 -31.17
C LEU A 269 24.22 17.11 -31.64
N LYS A 270 24.64 16.39 -32.69
CA LYS A 270 25.89 16.66 -33.41
C LYS A 270 25.60 17.55 -34.61
N TYR A 271 26.18 18.74 -34.58
CA TYR A 271 26.12 19.71 -35.66
C TYR A 271 27.35 19.59 -36.54
N SER A 272 27.14 19.35 -37.83
CA SER A 272 28.22 19.35 -38.82
C SER A 272 28.31 20.73 -39.49
N PRO A 273 29.48 21.40 -39.49
CA PRO A 273 29.62 22.69 -40.15
C PRO A 273 29.35 22.58 -41.67
N PRO A 274 28.89 23.65 -42.33
CA PRO A 274 28.65 23.65 -43.76
C PRO A 274 29.93 23.29 -44.54
N SER A 275 29.81 22.51 -45.61
CA SER A 275 30.96 22.05 -46.43
C SER A 275 31.87 23.16 -46.96
N ASN A 276 31.42 24.42 -46.94
CA ASN A 276 32.09 25.58 -47.54
C ASN A 276 32.84 26.47 -46.54
N THR A 277 32.85 26.14 -45.24
CA THR A 277 33.63 26.89 -44.24
C THR A 277 35.00 26.26 -44.02
N THR A 278 36.08 27.03 -44.23
CA THR A 278 37.48 26.70 -43.90
C THR A 278 37.74 26.76 -42.38
N THR A 279 36.76 26.42 -41.57
CA THR A 279 36.94 26.31 -40.12
C THR A 279 37.62 24.98 -39.84
N ASN A 280 38.56 25.00 -38.90
CA ASN A 280 39.16 23.78 -38.42
C ASN A 280 38.14 22.94 -37.64
N ILE A 281 36.91 23.38 -37.40
CA ILE A 281 35.97 22.57 -36.59
C ILE A 281 35.37 21.43 -37.44
N SER A 282 35.32 20.19 -36.93
CA SER A 282 34.70 19.03 -37.61
C SER A 282 33.31 18.66 -37.09
N GLY A 283 32.92 19.17 -35.92
CA GLY A 283 31.55 19.09 -35.38
C GLY A 283 31.47 19.60 -33.94
N ILE A 284 30.27 20.02 -33.54
CA ILE A 284 29.93 20.43 -32.17
C ILE A 284 28.87 19.47 -31.64
N ILE A 285 29.05 18.95 -30.42
CA ILE A 285 28.04 18.14 -29.73
C ILE A 285 27.40 19.03 -28.65
N ASP A 286 26.12 19.35 -28.83
CA ASP A 286 25.33 20.03 -27.80
C ASP A 286 24.42 19.03 -27.09
N LEU A 287 24.44 19.10 -25.76
CA LEU A 287 23.53 18.34 -24.92
C LEU A 287 22.43 19.25 -24.40
N TRP A 288 21.19 18.87 -24.65
CA TRP A 288 19.99 19.53 -24.21
C TRP A 288 19.32 18.75 -23.08
N LEU A 289 19.12 19.43 -21.96
CA LEU A 289 18.30 18.97 -20.85
C LEU A 289 16.94 19.63 -20.95
N ILE A 290 15.92 18.82 -21.13
CA ILE A 290 14.54 19.28 -21.31
C ILE A 290 13.72 18.70 -20.17
N PRO A 291 13.58 19.43 -19.05
CA PRO A 291 12.62 19.09 -18.03
C PRO A 291 11.19 19.44 -18.48
N PHE A 292 10.23 18.57 -18.21
CA PHE A 292 8.83 18.79 -18.55
C PHE A 292 7.88 18.15 -17.53
N SER A 293 6.63 18.61 -17.57
CA SER A 293 5.52 18.16 -16.72
C SER A 293 4.90 16.85 -17.20
N SER A 294 4.06 16.23 -16.38
CA SER A 294 3.22 15.08 -16.78
C SER A 294 2.21 15.44 -17.89
N LEU A 295 1.98 16.74 -18.11
CA LEU A 295 1.13 17.27 -19.19
C LEU A 295 1.92 17.71 -20.43
N GLY A 296 3.25 17.58 -20.45
CA GLY A 296 4.09 17.95 -21.59
C GLY A 296 4.49 19.43 -21.67
N THR A 297 4.11 20.27 -20.69
CA THR A 297 4.65 21.62 -20.53
C THR A 297 6.14 21.56 -20.20
N VAL A 298 6.96 22.18 -21.04
CA VAL A 298 8.41 22.30 -20.86
C VAL A 298 8.70 23.39 -19.83
N PHE A 299 9.57 23.10 -18.88
CA PHE A 299 10.05 24.09 -17.91
C PHE A 299 11.27 24.84 -18.50
N GLN A 300 12.34 25.03 -17.74
CA GLN A 300 13.56 25.66 -18.25
C GLN A 300 14.50 24.62 -18.87
N SER A 301 14.59 24.59 -20.19
CA SER A 301 15.61 23.80 -20.90
C SER A 301 17.00 24.40 -20.74
N ARG A 302 18.04 23.57 -20.64
CA ARG A 302 19.44 24.00 -20.57
C ARG A 302 20.27 23.26 -21.60
N SER A 303 21.16 23.97 -22.27
CA SER A 303 22.13 23.38 -23.20
C SER A 303 23.54 23.52 -22.66
N PHE A 304 24.37 22.50 -22.86
CA PHE A 304 25.80 22.58 -22.60
C PHE A 304 26.56 22.08 -23.82
N VAL A 305 27.56 22.85 -24.25
CA VAL A 305 28.48 22.43 -25.31
C VAL A 305 29.41 21.40 -24.70
N TYR A 306 29.25 20.15 -25.12
CA TYR A 306 30.02 19.06 -24.57
C TYR A 306 31.41 18.97 -25.21
N TYR A 307 31.49 19.17 -26.53
CA TYR A 307 32.75 19.01 -27.28
C TYR A 307 32.79 19.81 -28.59
N GLU A 308 33.96 20.37 -28.92
CA GLU A 308 34.27 21.06 -30.18
C GLU A 308 35.48 20.37 -30.84
N ILE A 309 35.31 19.79 -32.03
CA ILE A 309 36.37 19.02 -32.71
C ILE A 309 37.24 19.94 -33.59
N ASP A 310 38.52 20.18 -33.28
CA ASP A 310 39.46 20.96 -34.14
C ASP A 310 40.31 20.06 -35.07
N LYS A 311 40.34 20.38 -36.38
CA LYS A 311 41.02 19.71 -37.51
C LYS A 311 42.50 20.08 -37.56
N SER A 312 42.92 21.17 -36.91
CA SER A 312 44.30 21.67 -36.96
C SER A 312 45.17 21.20 -35.79
N ALA A 313 44.56 20.68 -34.74
CA ALA A 313 45.27 20.18 -33.58
C ALA A 313 45.65 18.71 -33.79
N SER A 314 46.90 18.47 -34.20
CA SER A 314 47.62 17.25 -33.84
C SER A 314 47.93 17.27 -32.34
N ILE A 315 46.88 17.33 -31.51
CA ILE A 315 46.93 17.26 -30.06
C ILE A 315 46.18 15.99 -29.69
N THR A 316 46.92 15.08 -29.07
CA THR A 316 46.55 13.81 -28.44
C THR A 316 45.60 14.01 -27.26
N ILE A 317 44.42 14.56 -27.48
CA ILE A 317 43.36 14.64 -26.46
C ILE A 317 42.01 14.34 -27.13
N VAL A 318 41.63 13.05 -27.06
CA VAL A 318 40.33 12.41 -27.36
C VAL A 318 39.82 12.52 -28.82
N PRO A 319 39.73 11.41 -29.58
CA PRO A 319 39.32 11.45 -31.00
C PRO A 319 37.81 11.65 -31.23
N PRO A 320 37.41 12.15 -32.43
CA PRO A 320 36.05 12.59 -32.76
C PRO A 320 35.01 11.49 -33.06
N TYR A 321 35.29 10.25 -32.68
CA TYR A 321 34.49 9.07 -33.02
C TYR A 321 33.89 8.34 -31.81
N SER A 322 34.07 8.87 -30.61
CA SER A 322 33.52 8.34 -29.36
C SER A 322 31.99 8.38 -29.35
N LEU A 323 31.37 7.23 -29.14
CA LEU A 323 29.94 7.09 -28.85
C LEU A 323 29.72 7.45 -27.37
N TYR A 324 29.19 8.64 -27.13
CA TYR A 324 28.82 9.10 -25.79
C TYR A 324 27.44 8.60 -25.41
N THR A 325 27.35 7.88 -24.30
CA THR A 325 26.04 7.56 -23.69
C THR A 325 25.89 8.33 -22.40
N ILE A 326 24.78 9.07 -22.26
CA ILE A 326 24.54 9.95 -21.12
C ILE A 326 23.23 9.57 -20.46
N THR A 327 23.22 9.60 -19.13
CA THR A 327 22.07 9.26 -18.32
C THR A 327 22.01 10.23 -17.13
N SER A 328 20.82 10.65 -16.70
CA SER A 328 20.65 11.39 -15.45
C SER A 328 20.83 10.52 -14.22
N LEU A 329 21.26 11.14 -13.12
CA LEU A 329 21.39 10.49 -11.81
C LEU A 329 20.27 10.95 -10.87
N PRO A 330 19.54 10.04 -10.18
CA PRO A 330 18.46 10.41 -9.26
C PRO A 330 18.81 11.43 -8.15
N PHE A 331 20.04 11.41 -7.63
CA PHE A 331 20.54 12.34 -6.60
C PHE A 331 21.63 13.29 -7.13
N GLY A 332 21.79 13.41 -8.44
CA GLY A 332 22.88 14.16 -9.07
C GLY A 332 22.50 14.75 -10.42
N GLU A 333 23.51 15.15 -11.19
CA GLU A 333 23.30 15.71 -12.54
C GLU A 333 23.35 14.58 -13.58
N PHE A 334 24.51 14.22 -14.12
CA PHE A 334 24.60 13.24 -15.20
C PHE A 334 25.81 12.32 -15.07
N LEU A 335 25.62 11.07 -15.48
CA LEU A 335 26.68 10.11 -15.73
C LEU A 335 26.90 10.05 -17.25
N ALA A 336 28.12 10.37 -17.68
CA ALA A 336 28.55 10.29 -19.07
C ALA A 336 29.55 9.14 -19.23
N ILE A 337 29.30 8.30 -20.24
CA ILE A 337 30.11 7.15 -20.59
C ILE A 337 30.73 7.41 -21.96
N ASP A 338 32.06 7.35 -22.02
CA ASP A 338 32.84 7.46 -23.24
C ASP A 338 33.51 6.11 -23.57
N ASN A 339 33.23 5.59 -24.76
CA ASN A 339 33.90 4.41 -25.31
C ASN A 339 34.98 4.89 -26.28
N ASP A 340 36.24 4.92 -25.83
CA ASP A 340 37.36 5.31 -26.68
C ASP A 340 38.09 4.09 -27.24
N GLU A 341 37.83 3.76 -28.50
CA GLU A 341 38.54 2.72 -29.24
C GLU A 341 39.91 3.18 -29.79
N SER A 342 40.24 4.47 -29.68
CA SER A 342 41.15 5.13 -30.63
C SER A 342 42.38 5.84 -30.04
N ILE A 343 42.44 6.15 -28.73
CA ILE A 343 43.65 6.78 -28.14
C ILE A 343 44.91 5.92 -28.30
N PHE A 344 44.78 4.60 -28.48
CA PHE A 344 45.91 3.70 -28.62
C PHE A 344 45.77 2.64 -29.72
N ALA A 345 45.00 2.93 -30.78
CA ALA A 345 44.91 2.05 -31.95
C ALA A 345 46.29 1.96 -32.65
N GLY A 346 47.19 1.12 -32.12
CA GLY A 346 48.56 0.98 -32.58
C GLY A 346 49.61 0.66 -31.49
N ASP A 347 49.30 0.82 -30.19
CA ASP A 347 50.23 0.44 -29.10
C ASP A 347 49.88 -0.95 -28.53
N PRO A 348 50.72 -1.98 -28.72
CA PRO A 348 50.49 -3.31 -28.14
C PRO A 348 50.50 -3.33 -26.61
N GLN A 349 50.97 -2.27 -25.93
CA GLN A 349 51.06 -2.21 -24.47
C GLN A 349 49.89 -1.48 -23.78
N ASN A 350 49.11 -0.66 -24.49
CA ASN A 350 47.94 0.04 -23.96
C ASN A 350 46.78 -0.10 -24.95
N PRO A 351 45.93 -1.12 -24.88
CA PRO A 351 44.75 -1.12 -25.73
C PRO A 351 43.67 -0.14 -25.18
N GLY A 352 42.62 0.18 -25.94
CA GLY A 352 41.61 1.23 -25.64
C GLY A 352 40.96 1.20 -24.23
N HIS A 353 40.40 2.33 -23.79
CA HIS A 353 39.87 2.49 -22.44
C HIS A 353 38.43 3.00 -22.48
N VAL A 354 37.54 2.42 -21.65
CA VAL A 354 36.25 3.02 -21.34
C VAL A 354 36.47 4.06 -20.25
N PHE A 355 36.12 5.32 -20.49
CA PHE A 355 36.19 6.38 -19.50
C PHE A 355 34.80 6.64 -18.93
N LEU A 356 34.70 6.56 -17.61
CA LEU A 356 33.49 6.90 -16.87
C LEU A 356 33.67 8.23 -16.16
N TYR A 357 32.78 9.18 -16.45
CA TYR A 357 32.76 10.49 -15.80
C TYR A 357 31.62 10.55 -14.78
N ASP A 358 31.98 10.74 -13.51
CA ASP A 358 31.08 10.61 -12.33
C ASP A 358 30.00 11.71 -12.30
N VAL A 359 30.37 12.98 -12.57
CA VAL A 359 29.47 14.14 -12.48
C VAL A 359 29.95 15.28 -13.41
N VAL A 360 29.09 15.75 -14.32
CA VAL A 360 29.25 17.07 -15.00
C VAL A 360 28.50 18.12 -14.18
N ASN A 361 29.16 19.22 -13.79
CA ASN A 361 28.56 20.29 -12.97
C ASN A 361 27.91 21.39 -13.84
N SER A 362 26.78 21.91 -13.40
CA SER A 362 25.93 23.01 -13.91
C SER A 362 26.57 24.28 -14.46
N THR A 363 27.88 24.49 -14.34
CA THR A 363 28.55 25.70 -14.81
C THR A 363 28.93 25.67 -16.29
N GLY A 364 28.70 24.55 -16.99
CA GLY A 364 28.85 24.46 -18.45
C GLY A 364 30.28 24.63 -18.96
N PHE A 365 31.26 24.72 -18.06
CA PHE A 365 32.66 24.58 -18.40
C PHE A 365 33.07 23.14 -18.14
N TYR A 366 33.43 22.43 -19.21
CA TYR A 366 34.35 21.32 -19.11
C TYR A 366 35.59 21.85 -18.39
N ASP A 367 35.77 21.53 -17.10
CA ASP A 367 37.08 21.70 -16.53
C ASP A 367 37.96 20.67 -17.26
N LYS A 368 38.85 21.18 -18.12
CA LYS A 368 39.90 20.42 -18.82
C LYS A 368 40.73 19.56 -17.85
N THR A 369 40.57 19.83 -16.55
CA THR A 369 41.13 19.12 -15.42
C THR A 369 40.06 18.66 -14.42
N LEU A 370 39.08 17.84 -14.84
CA LEU A 370 38.50 16.88 -13.89
C LEU A 370 39.70 16.13 -13.28
N PRO A 371 39.91 16.16 -11.95
CA PRO A 371 41.01 15.43 -11.35
C PRO A 371 40.89 13.97 -11.77
N LEU A 372 41.94 13.44 -12.41
CA LEU A 372 42.14 12.06 -12.88
C LEU A 372 41.84 10.97 -11.83
N ASN A 373 41.51 11.38 -10.61
CA ASN A 373 41.18 10.58 -9.45
C ASN A 373 39.77 9.95 -9.55
N GLN A 374 38.91 10.40 -10.47
CA GLN A 374 37.52 9.90 -10.62
C GLN A 374 37.26 9.11 -11.91
N THR A 375 38.25 8.99 -12.80
CA THR A 375 38.13 8.17 -14.02
C THR A 375 38.34 6.71 -13.70
N MET A 376 37.38 5.87 -14.04
CA MET A 376 37.55 4.41 -14.01
C MET A 376 38.07 3.97 -15.38
N VAL A 377 39.25 3.34 -15.40
CA VAL A 377 39.83 2.75 -16.61
C VAL A 377 39.53 1.25 -16.58
N ILE A 378 38.84 0.77 -17.61
CA ILE A 378 38.42 -0.63 -17.73
C ILE A 378 39.31 -1.32 -18.76
N ASP A 379 39.54 -2.63 -18.57
CA ASP A 379 40.39 -3.44 -19.44
C ASP A 379 39.97 -3.29 -20.91
N PRO A 380 40.86 -2.83 -21.80
CA PRO A 380 40.65 -2.82 -23.25
C PRO A 380 40.13 -4.08 -23.92
N ALA A 381 40.40 -5.23 -23.32
CA ALA A 381 39.92 -6.50 -23.85
C ALA A 381 38.41 -6.68 -23.66
N LEU A 382 37.72 -5.72 -23.01
CA LEU A 382 36.31 -5.73 -22.69
C LEU A 382 35.52 -4.77 -23.60
N ASP A 383 34.56 -5.30 -24.35
CA ASP A 383 33.55 -4.53 -25.06
C ASP A 383 32.44 -4.10 -24.11
N PHE A 384 32.13 -2.80 -24.10
CA PHE A 384 30.97 -2.26 -23.41
C PHE A 384 29.69 -2.75 -24.08
N ILE A 385 28.77 -3.28 -23.28
CA ILE A 385 27.48 -3.77 -23.78
C ILE A 385 26.35 -2.86 -23.32
N LYS A 386 26.18 -2.70 -22.01
CA LYS A 386 25.04 -2.00 -21.42
C LYS A 386 25.37 -1.47 -20.03
N PHE A 387 24.54 -0.54 -19.58
CA PHE A 387 24.60 0.03 -18.24
C PHE A 387 23.21 0.44 -17.77
N GLY A 388 23.11 0.77 -16.48
CA GLY A 388 21.91 1.37 -15.91
C GLY A 388 22.20 2.01 -14.56
N VAL A 389 21.23 2.76 -14.04
CA VAL A 389 21.34 3.51 -12.79
C VAL A 389 20.19 3.12 -11.87
N MET A 390 20.53 2.75 -10.65
CA MET A 390 19.58 2.45 -9.58
C MET A 390 19.08 3.74 -8.90
N PRO A 391 17.90 3.72 -8.26
CA PRO A 391 17.31 4.90 -7.61
C PRO A 391 18.23 5.59 -6.59
N ASN A 392 19.18 4.86 -6.00
CA ASN A 392 20.13 5.33 -5.00
C ASN A 392 21.46 5.86 -5.59
N ASN A 393 21.52 6.25 -6.87
CA ASN A 393 22.74 6.62 -7.60
C ASN A 393 23.80 5.49 -7.73
N THR A 394 23.46 4.23 -7.51
CA THR A 394 24.36 3.12 -7.84
C THR A 394 24.24 2.81 -9.33
N ALA A 395 25.33 2.96 -10.09
CA ALA A 395 25.40 2.56 -11.48
C ALA A 395 25.91 1.13 -11.61
N TRP A 396 25.39 0.40 -12.59
CA TRP A 396 25.94 -0.89 -12.99
C TRP A 396 26.35 -0.83 -14.46
N PHE A 397 27.44 -1.52 -14.77
CA PHE A 397 28.06 -1.55 -16.07
C PHE A 397 28.36 -3.00 -16.43
N PHE A 398 28.03 -3.36 -17.66
CA PHE A 398 28.14 -4.72 -18.15
C PHE A 398 29.05 -4.77 -19.36
N PHE A 399 30.10 -5.59 -19.24
CA PHE A 399 31.17 -5.73 -20.24
C PHE A 399 31.40 -7.18 -20.65
N ASN A 400 31.96 -7.40 -21.84
CA ASN A 400 32.28 -8.74 -22.35
C ASN A 400 33.68 -8.81 -22.98
N SER A 401 34.43 -9.87 -22.71
CA SER A 401 35.79 -10.02 -23.24
C SER A 401 35.83 -10.50 -24.69
N THR A 402 36.67 -9.88 -25.52
CA THR A 402 36.79 -10.16 -26.96
C THR A 402 37.90 -11.13 -27.37
N LYS A 403 38.67 -11.72 -26.45
CA LYS A 403 39.78 -12.63 -26.82
C LYS A 403 39.65 -14.03 -26.24
N ASN A 404 39.21 -14.96 -27.09
CA ASN A 404 39.34 -16.42 -26.98
C ASN A 404 38.69 -17.14 -25.78
N SER A 405 37.99 -16.42 -24.90
CA SER A 405 37.10 -17.00 -23.88
C SER A 405 36.08 -15.91 -23.48
N PRO A 406 34.77 -16.06 -23.76
CA PRO A 406 33.77 -15.03 -23.45
C PRO A 406 33.55 -15.00 -21.93
N ASN A 407 34.39 -14.23 -21.24
CA ASN A 407 34.19 -13.85 -19.85
C ASN A 407 33.58 -12.45 -19.86
N TRP A 408 32.43 -12.33 -19.21
CA TRP A 408 31.75 -11.05 -18.97
C TRP A 408 32.06 -10.58 -17.54
N SER A 409 31.97 -9.27 -17.33
CA SER A 409 32.14 -8.66 -16.03
C SER A 409 30.99 -7.68 -15.77
N LEU A 410 30.37 -7.83 -14.61
CA LEU A 410 29.42 -6.87 -14.07
C LEU A 410 30.15 -6.03 -13.04
N ILE A 411 30.14 -4.72 -13.24
CA ILE A 411 30.72 -3.73 -12.32
C ILE A 411 29.58 -2.92 -11.73
N ILE A 412 29.50 -2.85 -10.41
CA ILE A 412 28.52 -2.05 -9.69
C ILE A 412 29.29 -1.00 -8.90
N LYS A 413 28.92 0.27 -9.05
CA LYS A 413 29.60 1.40 -8.42
C LYS A 413 28.60 2.41 -7.87
N ASN A 414 28.81 2.85 -6.64
CA ASN A 414 28.09 3.99 -6.08
C ASN A 414 28.63 5.27 -6.70
N ILE A 415 27.76 6.02 -7.38
CA ILE A 415 28.09 7.32 -7.97
C ILE A 415 27.82 8.41 -6.95
N THR A 416 28.61 9.48 -6.99
CA THR A 416 28.53 10.55 -6.00
C THR A 416 27.15 11.21 -6.02
N LYS A 417 26.60 11.47 -4.82
CA LYS A 417 25.31 12.16 -4.64
C LYS A 417 25.58 13.65 -4.41
N ILE A 418 24.94 14.50 -5.20
CA ILE A 418 25.01 15.97 -5.05
C ILE A 418 23.92 16.45 -4.08
N SER A 419 22.75 15.83 -4.16
CA SER A 419 21.62 16.12 -3.28
C SER A 419 21.74 15.38 -1.97
N TYR A 420 21.15 15.95 -0.92
CA TYR A 420 21.04 15.27 0.38
C TYR A 420 20.28 13.95 0.23
N ASP A 421 20.84 12.88 0.79
CA ASP A 421 20.21 11.57 0.78
C ASP A 421 19.85 11.14 2.20
N ALA A 422 18.56 11.20 2.50
CA ALA A 422 17.98 10.67 3.73
C ALA A 422 17.91 9.13 3.76
N ASN A 423 18.44 8.47 2.73
CA ASN A 423 18.40 7.03 2.48
C ASN A 423 16.98 6.48 2.32
N TYR A 424 16.06 7.27 1.78
CA TYR A 424 14.71 6.81 1.40
C TYR A 424 14.56 6.55 -0.12
N GLU A 425 15.68 6.61 -0.87
CA GLU A 425 15.71 6.52 -2.35
C GLU A 425 14.81 7.54 -3.04
N ASN A 426 14.66 8.71 -2.38
CA ASN A 426 13.84 9.81 -2.83
C ASN A 426 14.50 11.13 -2.40
N PRO A 427 15.06 11.91 -3.34
CA PRO A 427 15.74 13.17 -3.02
C PRO A 427 14.80 14.27 -2.49
N ASN A 428 13.48 14.10 -2.61
CA ASN A 428 12.53 15.05 -2.04
C ASN A 428 12.26 14.80 -0.55
N ILE A 429 12.66 13.65 0.01
CA ILE A 429 12.43 13.32 1.42
C ILE A 429 13.67 13.67 2.23
N ILE A 430 13.51 14.56 3.21
CA ILE A 430 14.57 14.97 4.14
C ILE A 430 14.63 14.04 5.34
N SER A 431 13.48 13.64 5.87
CA SER A 431 13.41 12.75 7.03
C SER A 431 12.03 12.10 7.13
N ALA A 432 11.96 11.03 7.92
CA ALA A 432 10.69 10.45 8.33
C ALA A 432 10.76 9.97 9.77
N GLU A 433 9.64 10.05 10.49
CA GLU A 433 9.47 9.55 11.85
C GLU A 433 8.29 8.56 11.89
N PRO A 434 8.46 7.37 12.48
CA PRO A 434 9.71 6.80 12.99
C PRO A 434 10.76 6.64 11.89
N ALA A 435 12.02 6.87 12.22
CA ALA A 435 13.12 6.70 11.27
C ALA A 435 13.26 5.23 10.86
N ARG A 436 13.79 4.99 9.65
CA ARG A 436 14.09 3.62 9.18
C ARG A 436 15.16 2.95 10.03
N ASN A 437 15.07 1.63 10.12
CA ASN A 437 16.14 0.75 10.57
C ASN A 437 17.37 0.94 9.68
N THR A 438 18.53 0.98 10.32
CA THR A 438 19.85 1.00 9.69
C THR A 438 20.66 -0.19 10.19
N LEU A 439 21.77 -0.52 9.53
CA LEU A 439 22.66 -1.62 9.94
C LEU A 439 23.13 -1.50 11.41
N ASN A 440 23.25 -0.28 11.92
CA ASN A 440 23.79 0.01 13.25
C ASN A 440 22.73 0.48 14.26
N SER A 441 21.49 0.67 13.85
CA SER A 441 20.43 1.20 14.70
C SER A 441 19.06 0.66 14.28
N THR A 442 18.39 0.00 15.23
CA THR A 442 17.00 -0.41 15.10
C THR A 442 16.12 0.60 15.81
N VAL A 443 15.10 1.08 15.10
CA VAL A 443 14.12 2.02 15.64
C VAL A 443 12.98 1.21 16.22
N PHE A 444 12.77 1.37 17.53
CA PHE A 444 11.72 0.70 18.27
C PHE A 444 10.47 1.59 18.36
N VAL A 445 9.40 1.16 17.70
CA VAL A 445 8.08 1.77 17.80
C VAL A 445 7.35 1.20 19.03
N PRO A 446 6.63 2.03 19.82
CA PRO A 446 5.87 1.55 20.97
C PRO A 446 4.78 0.55 20.55
N LEU A 447 4.66 -0.55 21.29
CA LEU A 447 3.63 -1.59 21.05
C LEU A 447 2.22 -1.13 21.38
N GLN A 448 2.08 -0.37 22.47
CA GLN A 448 0.84 0.30 22.80
C GLN A 448 0.93 1.73 22.31
N ILE A 449 0.68 1.83 21.01
CA ILE A 449 0.56 3.10 20.35
C ILE A 449 -0.62 3.85 20.99
N SER A 450 -0.40 5.08 21.44
CA SER A 450 -1.48 5.95 21.87
C SER A 450 -2.42 6.27 20.70
N SER A 451 -3.64 6.73 20.97
CA SER A 451 -4.60 7.15 19.95
C SER A 451 -4.10 8.30 19.02
N TYR A 452 -2.89 8.83 19.23
CA TYR A 452 -2.32 9.99 18.56
C TYR A 452 -0.97 9.74 17.87
N PHE A 453 -0.53 8.50 17.71
CA PHE A 453 0.73 8.25 16.98
C PHE A 453 0.57 8.52 15.49
N THR A 454 1.58 9.18 14.94
CA THR A 454 1.59 9.63 13.55
C THR A 454 2.87 9.19 12.85
N LEU A 455 2.74 8.74 11.61
CA LEU A 455 3.84 8.73 10.65
C LEU A 455 4.03 10.13 10.10
N ASN A 456 5.24 10.61 10.15
CA ASN A 456 5.60 11.96 9.76
C ASN A 456 6.67 11.88 8.67
N ILE A 457 6.44 12.49 7.52
CA ILE A 457 7.40 12.54 6.41
C ILE A 457 7.68 14.00 6.10
N THR A 458 8.94 14.42 6.16
CA THR A 458 9.38 15.78 5.89
C THR A 458 10.02 15.87 4.52
N PHE A 459 9.62 16.86 3.73
CA PHE A 459 10.03 17.07 2.35
C PHE A 459 10.89 18.32 2.20
N SER A 460 11.71 18.36 1.15
CA SER A 460 12.48 19.54 0.73
C SER A 460 11.63 20.62 0.07
N ILE A 461 10.41 20.27 -0.33
CA ILE A 461 9.45 21.15 -1.00
C ILE A 461 8.09 21.11 -0.31
N GLN A 462 7.26 22.11 -0.58
CA GLN A 462 5.85 22.07 -0.17
C GLN A 462 5.11 21.00 -0.96
N VAL A 463 4.31 20.20 -0.25
CA VAL A 463 3.53 19.12 -0.79
C VAL A 463 2.05 19.27 -0.49
N ILE A 464 1.22 18.70 -1.36
CA ILE A 464 -0.22 18.52 -1.17
C ILE A 464 -0.57 17.03 -1.19
N ARG A 465 -1.63 16.67 -0.46
CA ARG A 465 -2.14 15.30 -0.38
C ARG A 465 -2.67 14.85 -1.75
N SER A 466 -2.53 13.57 -2.07
CA SER A 466 -2.86 13.00 -3.38
C SER A 466 -3.51 11.62 -3.21
N THR A 467 -3.61 10.84 -4.28
CA THR A 467 -4.37 9.58 -4.33
C THR A 467 -3.54 8.34 -4.00
N GLY A 468 -2.20 8.41 -4.05
CA GLY A 468 -1.35 7.27 -3.70
C GLY A 468 -1.50 6.86 -2.22
N ASN A 469 -1.35 5.57 -1.93
CA ASN A 469 -1.54 5.03 -0.59
C ASN A 469 -0.23 5.01 0.21
N ILE A 470 -0.39 5.07 1.53
CA ILE A 470 0.62 4.57 2.47
C ILE A 470 0.12 3.23 2.98
N SER A 471 0.96 2.20 2.86
CA SER A 471 0.64 0.83 3.25
C SER A 471 1.68 0.29 4.22
N ILE A 472 1.21 -0.33 5.30
CA ILE A 472 2.03 -0.91 6.36
C ILE A 472 1.84 -2.40 6.35
N TYR A 473 2.94 -3.13 6.17
CA TYR A 473 2.98 -4.57 6.10
C TYR A 473 3.77 -5.14 7.27
N GLN A 474 3.34 -6.32 7.74
CA GLN A 474 4.12 -7.18 8.61
C GLN A 474 4.47 -8.44 7.82
N SER A 475 5.73 -8.58 7.41
CA SER A 475 6.09 -9.55 6.37
C SER A 475 5.24 -9.31 5.12
N ASP A 476 4.41 -10.27 4.69
CA ASP A 476 3.48 -10.10 3.55
C ASP A 476 2.05 -9.72 3.97
N ASN A 477 1.75 -9.67 5.27
CA ASN A 477 0.42 -9.37 5.77
C ASN A 477 0.19 -7.87 5.85
N LEU A 478 -0.80 -7.36 5.10
CA LEU A 478 -1.20 -5.96 5.19
C LEU A 478 -1.83 -5.69 6.57
N ARG A 479 -1.34 -4.67 7.27
CA ARG A 479 -1.87 -4.23 8.57
C ARG A 479 -2.77 -3.00 8.44
N GLN A 480 -2.34 -2.03 7.63
CA GLN A 480 -3.06 -0.78 7.42
C GLN A 480 -2.73 -0.23 6.03
N THR A 481 -3.72 0.30 5.31
CA THR A 481 -3.52 1.00 4.05
C THR A 481 -4.50 2.16 3.94
N PHE A 482 -4.07 3.32 3.48
CA PHE A 482 -4.98 4.44 3.26
C PHE A 482 -4.40 5.39 2.20
N PRO A 483 -5.27 6.02 1.38
CA PRO A 483 -4.83 7.08 0.48
C PRO A 483 -4.49 8.32 1.30
N THR A 484 -3.48 9.08 0.90
CA THR A 484 -3.06 10.27 1.67
C THR A 484 -4.07 11.40 1.62
N ASN A 485 -4.96 11.47 0.63
CA ASN A 485 -6.07 12.42 0.61
C ASN A 485 -7.22 12.07 1.60
N SER A 486 -7.12 10.95 2.31
CA SER A 486 -8.10 10.54 3.32
C SER A 486 -8.09 11.43 4.57
N LYS A 487 -9.05 11.18 5.47
CA LYS A 487 -9.13 11.78 6.82
C LYS A 487 -7.93 11.43 7.72
N TYR A 488 -7.13 10.44 7.37
CA TYR A 488 -6.02 9.94 8.20
C TYR A 488 -4.74 10.76 8.06
N CYS A 489 -4.62 11.58 7.01
CA CYS A 489 -3.43 12.36 6.75
C CYS A 489 -3.73 13.85 6.63
N SER A 490 -2.79 14.66 7.13
CA SER A 490 -2.81 16.11 7.03
C SER A 490 -1.41 16.64 6.73
N THR A 491 -1.34 17.79 6.04
CA THR A 491 -0.09 18.52 5.86
C THR A 491 0.10 19.47 7.02
N VAL A 492 1.25 19.40 7.70
CA VAL A 492 1.54 20.15 8.93
C VAL A 492 2.59 21.22 8.67
N ASN A 493 2.53 22.31 9.43
CA ASN A 493 3.53 23.38 9.40
C ASN A 493 4.75 22.95 10.22
N VAL A 494 5.92 22.95 9.60
CA VAL A 494 7.17 22.81 10.34
C VAL A 494 7.55 24.19 10.85
N ASN A 495 7.38 24.41 12.16
CA ASN A 495 7.99 25.56 12.80
C ASN A 495 9.50 25.32 12.81
N GLY A 496 10.20 25.92 11.85
CA GLY A 496 11.66 25.98 11.92
C GLY A 496 12.03 26.67 13.23
N ASN A 497 12.74 25.96 14.11
CA ASN A 497 13.44 26.60 15.22
C ASN A 497 14.55 27.50 14.63
N SER A 498 14.18 28.69 14.15
CA SER A 498 15.14 29.74 13.84
C SER A 498 14.98 30.84 14.87
N THR A 499 15.99 31.00 15.72
CA THR A 499 16.18 32.12 16.66
C THR A 499 16.40 33.47 15.95
N THR A 500 16.02 33.60 14.69
CA THR A 500 16.10 34.84 13.91
C THR A 500 14.68 35.31 13.60
N SER A 501 14.31 36.44 14.21
CA SER A 501 13.09 37.18 13.94
C SER A 501 12.99 37.54 12.46
N GLY A 502 12.15 36.80 11.73
CA GLY A 502 11.86 37.05 10.31
C GLY A 502 11.54 35.82 9.44
N SER A 503 11.55 34.59 9.98
CA SER A 503 11.26 33.38 9.21
C SER A 503 9.75 33.15 9.03
N SER A 504 9.28 33.26 7.77
CA SER A 504 7.93 32.84 7.37
C SER A 504 7.76 31.34 7.64
N THR A 505 6.77 30.95 8.43
CA THR A 505 6.34 29.54 8.59
C THR A 505 6.00 28.97 7.21
N ILE A 506 6.83 28.09 6.67
CA ILE A 506 6.57 27.42 5.40
C ILE A 506 5.62 26.25 5.67
N SER A 507 4.33 26.49 5.45
CA SER A 507 3.28 25.48 5.57
C SER A 507 3.46 24.39 4.49
N GLY A 508 3.15 23.14 4.84
CA GLY A 508 3.01 22.06 3.83
C GLY A 508 4.28 21.28 3.49
N MET A 509 5.38 21.43 4.22
CA MET A 509 6.60 20.61 4.02
C MET A 509 6.56 19.24 4.70
N MET A 510 5.54 18.96 5.51
CA MET A 510 5.46 17.72 6.30
C MET A 510 4.10 17.07 6.12
N LEU A 511 4.09 15.78 5.79
CA LEU A 511 2.90 14.94 5.78
C LEU A 511 2.83 14.18 7.10
N SER A 512 1.73 14.32 7.84
CA SER A 512 1.47 13.60 9.09
C SER A 512 0.24 12.71 8.94
N CYS A 513 0.39 11.42 9.20
CA CYS A 513 -0.65 10.41 9.02
C CYS A 513 -0.86 9.58 10.29
N THR A 514 -2.10 9.45 10.76
CA THR A 514 -2.45 8.73 11.99
C THR A 514 -2.40 7.21 11.80
N ILE A 515 -1.74 6.52 12.72
CA ILE A 515 -1.65 5.05 12.75
C ILE A 515 -2.53 4.49 13.84
N PHE A 516 -3.20 3.37 13.52
CA PHE A 516 -4.09 2.71 14.47
C PHE A 516 -3.30 1.93 15.52
N PRO A 517 -3.79 1.87 16.78
CA PRO A 517 -3.21 1.02 17.82
C PRO A 517 -3.05 -0.46 17.40
N SER A 518 -3.94 -0.94 16.53
CA SER A 518 -3.92 -2.32 16.00
C SER A 518 -2.86 -2.59 14.93
N THR A 519 -2.05 -1.60 14.55
CA THR A 519 -1.08 -1.72 13.44
C THR A 519 0.26 -2.29 13.89
N PHE A 520 0.93 -1.65 14.87
CA PHE A 520 2.22 -2.11 15.44
C PHE A 520 2.04 -2.84 16.78
N ASN A 521 1.18 -3.86 16.81
CA ASN A 521 0.71 -4.50 18.05
C ASN A 521 1.35 -5.87 18.37
N ARG A 522 2.33 -6.33 17.59
CA ARG A 522 3.12 -7.55 17.89
C ARG A 522 4.52 -7.24 18.37
N GLU A 523 4.96 -7.95 19.40
CA GLU A 523 6.29 -7.82 20.01
C GLU A 523 7.41 -8.37 19.13
N ASN A 524 8.56 -7.69 19.14
CA ASN A 524 9.78 -8.10 18.44
C ASN A 524 9.54 -8.44 16.95
N GLN A 525 8.69 -7.65 16.29
CA GLN A 525 8.37 -7.80 14.87
C GLN A 525 8.91 -6.63 14.07
N THR A 526 9.25 -6.89 12.81
CA THR A 526 9.60 -5.87 11.83
C THR A 526 8.42 -5.60 10.91
N TYR A 527 8.15 -4.31 10.71
CA TYR A 527 7.12 -3.80 9.84
C TYR A 527 7.76 -3.00 8.72
N MET A 528 7.16 -3.08 7.55
CA MET A 528 7.57 -2.38 6.35
C MET A 528 6.53 -1.34 5.99
N ILE A 529 6.97 -0.11 5.78
CA ILE A 529 6.13 1.02 5.39
C ILE A 529 6.44 1.33 3.92
N ILE A 530 5.41 1.29 3.08
CA ILE A 530 5.49 1.59 1.65
C ILE A 530 4.66 2.83 1.41
N ALA A 531 5.23 3.81 0.71
CA ALA A 531 4.47 4.93 0.17
C ALA A 531 4.43 4.77 -1.36
N ASP A 532 3.24 4.71 -1.94
CA ASP A 532 3.06 4.56 -3.38
C ASP A 532 3.58 5.81 -4.11
N ASN A 533 3.91 5.68 -5.39
CA ASN A 533 4.07 6.88 -6.21
C ASN A 533 2.77 7.70 -6.23
N ASN A 534 2.88 9.03 -6.41
CA ASN A 534 1.73 9.93 -6.39
C ASN A 534 0.96 9.94 -5.06
N PHE A 535 1.59 9.51 -3.95
CA PHE A 535 1.03 9.68 -2.60
C PHE A 535 1.05 11.15 -2.16
N VAL A 536 1.94 11.98 -2.70
CA VAL A 536 1.88 13.43 -2.57
C VAL A 536 2.21 14.08 -3.90
N LYS A 537 1.79 15.34 -4.06
CA LYS A 537 2.16 16.17 -5.20
C LYS A 537 2.91 17.40 -4.74
N SER A 538 3.77 17.94 -5.59
CA SER A 538 4.36 19.25 -5.35
C SER A 538 3.27 20.33 -5.37
N ALA A 539 3.25 21.18 -4.35
CA ALA A 539 2.27 22.27 -4.23
C ALA A 539 2.45 23.35 -5.30
N SER A 540 3.66 23.49 -5.88
CA SER A 540 4.00 24.57 -6.81
C SER A 540 3.50 24.33 -8.24
N ASN A 541 3.47 23.08 -8.68
CA ASN A 541 3.20 22.69 -10.07
C ASN A 541 2.23 21.50 -10.19
N ASN A 542 1.72 20.97 -9.07
CA ASN A 542 0.80 19.83 -9.03
C ASN A 542 1.36 18.52 -9.62
N GLU A 543 2.68 18.37 -9.68
CA GLU A 543 3.34 17.15 -10.17
C GLU A 543 3.39 16.06 -9.10
N ALA A 544 3.13 14.82 -9.52
CA ALA A 544 3.24 13.65 -8.66
C ALA A 544 4.68 13.44 -8.20
N LEU A 545 4.86 13.25 -6.89
CA LEU A 545 6.14 12.88 -6.32
C LEU A 545 6.17 11.37 -6.11
N ALA A 546 7.33 10.78 -6.35
CA ALA A 546 7.46 9.35 -6.23
C ALA A 546 7.63 8.94 -4.77
N GLY A 547 7.35 7.66 -4.51
CA GLY A 547 7.10 7.12 -3.18
C GLY A 547 8.35 6.66 -2.43
N ILE A 548 8.13 5.77 -1.46
CA ILE A 548 9.16 5.00 -0.76
C ILE A 548 8.91 3.53 -1.09
N LYS A 549 9.90 2.89 -1.74
CA LYS A 549 9.79 1.51 -2.23
C LYS A 549 9.84 0.47 -1.10
N LYS A 550 9.45 -0.76 -1.46
CA LYS A 550 9.53 -1.97 -0.61
C LYS A 550 10.93 -2.12 0.00
N ASP A 551 11.02 -2.63 1.22
CA ASP A 551 12.26 -2.92 1.95
C ASP A 551 13.16 -1.72 2.32
N ILE A 552 12.76 -0.48 2.00
CA ILE A 552 13.52 0.74 2.34
C ILE A 552 13.17 1.24 3.74
N TRP A 553 11.88 1.43 4.04
CA TRP A 553 11.43 1.96 5.33
C TRP A 553 10.92 0.83 6.22
N MET A 554 11.84 0.24 6.98
CA MET A 554 11.56 -0.81 7.95
C MET A 554 11.67 -0.28 9.37
N VAL A 555 10.76 -0.68 10.25
CA VAL A 555 10.76 -0.35 11.67
C VAL A 555 10.48 -1.59 12.51
N SER A 556 10.97 -1.62 13.75
CA SER A 556 10.77 -2.77 14.64
C SER A 556 9.99 -2.37 15.89
N THR A 557 9.32 -3.33 16.53
CA THR A 557 8.70 -3.15 17.84
C THR A 557 9.57 -3.75 18.94
N SER A 558 9.55 -3.15 20.13
CA SER A 558 10.27 -3.68 21.31
C SER A 558 9.50 -4.84 21.95
N GLN A 559 10.07 -5.45 23.00
CA GLN A 559 9.39 -6.44 23.84
C GLN A 559 8.76 -5.73 25.06
N ILE A 560 7.58 -6.17 25.52
CA ILE A 560 6.94 -5.60 26.71
C ILE A 560 7.61 -6.17 27.97
N GLY A 561 8.14 -5.29 28.83
CA GLY A 561 8.70 -5.63 30.15
C GLY A 561 7.70 -5.54 31.30
N VAL A 562 6.39 -5.74 31.06
CA VAL A 562 5.33 -5.48 32.04
C VAL A 562 4.80 -6.79 32.64
N SER A 563 4.57 -6.76 33.95
CA SER A 563 3.90 -7.81 34.72
C SER A 563 2.51 -8.10 34.17
N TYR A 564 2.33 -9.29 33.61
CA TYR A 564 1.07 -9.84 33.11
C TYR A 564 0.00 -9.86 34.22
N GLN A 565 -1.17 -9.31 33.92
CA GLN A 565 -2.40 -9.49 34.71
C GLN A 565 -3.41 -10.24 33.82
N PRO A 566 -3.54 -11.56 33.96
CA PRO A 566 -4.44 -12.34 33.13
C PRO A 566 -5.88 -11.87 33.31
N ILE A 567 -6.50 -11.38 32.24
CA ILE A 567 -7.95 -11.16 32.18
C ILE A 567 -8.59 -12.49 31.79
N GLU A 568 -9.64 -12.90 32.51
CA GLU A 568 -10.39 -14.12 32.21
C GLU A 568 -11.07 -14.05 30.83
N SER A 569 -11.36 -15.21 30.25
CA SER A 569 -12.07 -15.30 28.96
C SER A 569 -13.37 -14.51 28.99
N THR A 570 -13.72 -13.86 27.88
CA THR A 570 -14.92 -13.01 27.80
C THR A 570 -15.63 -13.20 26.46
N THR A 571 -16.92 -12.88 26.42
CA THR A 571 -17.68 -12.83 25.17
C THR A 571 -17.84 -11.39 24.71
N GLY A 572 -17.94 -11.22 23.40
CA GLY A 572 -18.26 -9.94 22.80
C GLY A 572 -19.08 -10.12 21.53
N THR A 573 -19.68 -9.03 21.08
CA THR A 573 -20.60 -9.01 19.95
C THR A 573 -20.09 -8.11 18.84
N LEU A 574 -20.42 -8.52 17.62
CA LEU A 574 -20.23 -7.80 16.36
C LEU A 574 -21.59 -7.54 15.76
N ARG A 575 -21.80 -6.39 15.13
CA ARG A 575 -23.06 -6.12 14.42
C ARG A 575 -22.89 -6.32 12.92
N LEU A 576 -23.84 -7.03 12.31
CA LEU A 576 -23.97 -7.10 10.86
C LEU A 576 -24.73 -5.89 10.33
N THR A 577 -24.35 -5.43 9.15
CA THR A 577 -25.14 -4.51 8.33
C THR A 577 -26.49 -5.14 7.97
N GLU A 578 -27.45 -4.33 7.49
CA GLU A 578 -28.74 -4.84 7.00
C GLU A 578 -28.53 -5.86 5.86
N ASP A 579 -27.69 -5.52 4.87
CA ASP A 579 -27.32 -6.42 3.78
C ASP A 579 -26.65 -7.70 4.30
N GLY A 580 -25.76 -7.57 5.28
CA GLY A 580 -25.11 -8.71 5.93
C GLY A 580 -26.09 -9.62 6.66
N THR A 581 -27.13 -9.04 7.26
CA THR A 581 -28.19 -9.76 7.95
C THR A 581 -29.06 -10.54 6.96
N VAL A 582 -29.43 -9.93 5.84
CA VAL A 582 -30.14 -10.60 4.73
C VAL A 582 -29.30 -11.73 4.16
N TYR A 583 -28.02 -11.47 3.88
CA TYR A 583 -27.08 -12.47 3.39
C TYR A 583 -26.98 -13.66 4.35
N TYR A 584 -26.74 -13.41 5.64
CA TYR A 584 -26.65 -14.46 6.65
C TYR A 584 -27.94 -15.31 6.73
N ASN A 585 -29.11 -14.67 6.67
CA ASN A 585 -30.38 -15.37 6.71
C ASN A 585 -30.65 -16.21 5.45
N SER A 586 -30.05 -15.86 4.32
CA SER A 586 -30.15 -16.64 3.06
C SER A 586 -29.28 -17.90 3.05
N LEU A 587 -28.31 -18.03 3.96
CA LEU A 587 -27.38 -19.15 3.99
C LEU A 587 -28.04 -20.43 4.52
N THR A 588 -27.84 -21.53 3.80
CA THR A 588 -28.29 -22.88 4.21
C THR A 588 -27.44 -23.45 5.35
N SER A 589 -26.13 -23.19 5.34
CA SER A 589 -25.20 -23.57 6.41
C SER A 589 -24.67 -22.32 7.12
N LYS A 590 -25.21 -22.05 8.31
CA LYS A 590 -24.83 -20.89 9.12
C LYS A 590 -23.44 -21.05 9.78
N ASN A 591 -23.00 -22.28 10.04
CA ASN A 591 -21.69 -22.52 10.67
C ASN A 591 -20.52 -22.11 9.78
N GLY A 592 -20.63 -22.33 8.46
CA GLY A 592 -19.58 -21.95 7.51
C GLY A 592 -19.32 -20.44 7.46
N PHE A 593 -20.36 -19.63 7.74
CA PHE A 593 -20.21 -18.18 7.88
C PHE A 593 -19.32 -17.80 9.07
N PHE A 594 -19.58 -18.41 10.24
CA PHE A 594 -18.81 -18.14 11.45
C PHE A 594 -17.34 -18.55 11.32
N GLU A 595 -17.07 -19.74 10.77
CA GLU A 595 -15.70 -20.22 10.56
C GLU A 595 -14.92 -19.31 9.60
N MET A 596 -15.55 -18.89 8.51
CA MET A 596 -14.91 -17.99 7.54
C MET A 596 -14.69 -16.59 8.13
N LEU A 597 -15.65 -16.07 8.89
CA LEU A 597 -15.52 -14.78 9.58
C LEU A 597 -14.42 -14.82 10.65
N GLN A 598 -14.36 -15.89 11.45
CA GLN A 598 -13.31 -16.12 12.43
C GLN A 598 -11.92 -16.07 11.78
N LYS A 599 -11.74 -16.80 10.67
CA LYS A 599 -10.47 -16.83 9.94
C LYS A 599 -10.06 -15.45 9.42
N GLN A 600 -10.99 -14.70 8.81
CA GLN A 600 -10.72 -13.35 8.30
C GLN A 600 -10.36 -12.38 9.43
N LEU A 601 -11.06 -12.42 10.56
CA LEU A 601 -10.75 -11.60 11.74
C LEU A 601 -9.38 -11.98 12.33
N ALA A 602 -9.08 -13.28 12.43
CA ALA A 602 -7.83 -13.80 12.95
C ALA A 602 -6.60 -13.41 12.11
N GLU A 603 -6.73 -13.36 10.79
CA GLU A 603 -5.68 -12.87 9.88
C GLU A 603 -5.40 -11.36 10.06
N CYS A 604 -6.44 -10.60 10.45
CA CYS A 604 -6.35 -9.14 10.59
C CYS A 604 -5.75 -8.69 11.94
N ILE A 605 -5.91 -9.49 13.00
CA ILE A 605 -5.40 -9.20 14.35
C ILE A 605 -4.15 -10.05 14.63
N PRO A 606 -3.35 -9.72 15.65
CA PRO A 606 -2.06 -10.35 15.83
C PRO A 606 -2.11 -11.75 16.46
N ILE A 607 -3.19 -12.52 16.30
CA ILE A 607 -3.30 -13.86 16.90
C ILE A 607 -2.63 -14.93 16.03
N SER A 608 -1.73 -15.71 16.63
CA SER A 608 -1.12 -16.90 15.99
C SER A 608 -1.97 -18.15 16.17
N ASN A 609 -2.79 -18.18 17.22
CA ASN A 609 -3.71 -19.27 17.53
C ASN A 609 -5.15 -18.82 17.32
N ILE A 610 -5.81 -19.32 16.28
CA ILE A 610 -7.21 -19.00 15.97
C ILE A 610 -8.18 -19.43 17.08
N ASN A 611 -7.77 -20.38 17.94
CA ASN A 611 -8.57 -20.84 19.08
C ASN A 611 -8.70 -19.77 20.19
N LEU A 612 -8.01 -18.63 20.07
CA LEU A 612 -8.21 -17.48 20.96
C LEU A 612 -9.49 -16.73 20.66
N LEU A 613 -9.99 -16.77 19.42
CA LEU A 613 -11.23 -16.14 19.01
C LEU A 613 -12.18 -17.23 18.55
N VAL A 614 -13.14 -17.63 19.37
CA VAL A 614 -14.02 -18.77 19.10
C VAL A 614 -15.44 -18.28 18.76
N PRO A 615 -16.01 -18.64 17.60
CA PRO A 615 -17.40 -18.34 17.31
C PRO A 615 -18.31 -19.16 18.24
N THR A 616 -19.29 -18.51 18.87
CA THR A 616 -20.27 -19.23 19.70
C THR A 616 -21.44 -19.79 18.88
N ASN A 617 -21.49 -19.47 17.58
CA ASN A 617 -22.58 -19.76 16.66
C ASN A 617 -23.93 -19.17 17.10
N ARG A 618 -23.91 -18.14 17.95
CA ARG A 618 -25.11 -17.44 18.43
C ARG A 618 -25.28 -16.11 17.72
N THR A 619 -26.52 -15.82 17.36
CA THR A 619 -26.94 -14.53 16.82
C THR A 619 -28.16 -14.03 17.57
N THR A 620 -28.18 -12.74 17.91
CA THR A 620 -29.35 -12.08 18.52
C THR A 620 -29.75 -10.86 17.69
N PRO A 621 -31.04 -10.51 17.58
CA PRO A 621 -31.44 -9.23 17.02
C PRO A 621 -30.84 -8.07 17.82
N ASP A 622 -30.40 -7.01 17.16
CA ASP A 622 -29.98 -5.78 17.84
C ASP A 622 -31.23 -5.12 18.49
N PRO A 623 -31.24 -4.90 19.82
CA PRO A 623 -32.39 -4.32 20.53
C PRO A 623 -32.70 -2.87 20.11
N ILE A 624 -31.73 -2.15 19.54
CA ILE A 624 -31.90 -0.78 19.04
C ILE A 624 -32.27 -0.81 17.57
N SER A 625 -31.63 -1.67 16.78
CA SER A 625 -31.85 -1.81 15.34
C SER A 625 -32.43 -3.18 14.99
N HIS A 626 -33.75 -3.31 15.09
CA HIS A 626 -34.48 -4.58 14.97
C HIS A 626 -34.26 -5.34 13.63
N ASN A 627 -33.66 -4.69 12.62
CA ASN A 627 -33.37 -5.26 11.30
C ASN A 627 -31.95 -5.83 11.18
N GLN A 628 -31.10 -5.68 12.20
CA GLN A 628 -29.70 -6.11 12.18
C GLN A 628 -29.44 -7.22 13.21
N LEU A 629 -28.50 -8.11 12.89
CA LEU A 629 -28.08 -9.18 13.80
C LEU A 629 -26.76 -8.85 14.49
N LEU A 630 -26.70 -9.18 15.78
CA LEU A 630 -25.49 -9.27 16.58
C LEU A 630 -24.96 -10.70 16.52
N VAL A 631 -23.67 -10.84 16.30
CA VAL A 631 -22.93 -12.10 16.15
C VAL A 631 -21.95 -12.21 17.32
N GLU A 632 -22.03 -13.30 18.08
CA GLU A 632 -21.24 -13.46 19.30
C GLU A 632 -19.95 -14.26 19.06
N PHE A 633 -18.86 -13.76 19.64
CA PHE A 633 -17.56 -14.42 19.69
C PHE A 633 -17.05 -14.47 21.13
N MET A 634 -16.42 -15.58 21.49
CA MET A 634 -15.69 -15.76 22.75
C MET A 634 -14.20 -15.50 22.51
N ILE A 635 -13.59 -14.69 23.38
CA ILE A 635 -12.16 -14.47 23.42
C ILE A 635 -11.60 -15.24 24.60
N ASN A 636 -10.80 -16.27 24.31
CA ASN A 636 -10.17 -17.09 25.33
C ASN A 636 -8.98 -16.37 25.96
N LYS A 637 -8.80 -16.62 27.27
CA LYS A 637 -7.64 -16.17 28.04
C LYS A 637 -6.33 -16.66 27.41
N ALA A 638 -5.32 -15.79 27.41
CA ALA A 638 -3.98 -16.15 26.98
C ALA A 638 -3.27 -17.02 28.05
N GLU A 639 -2.66 -18.12 27.59
CA GLU A 639 -1.90 -19.05 28.45
C GLU A 639 -0.46 -18.58 28.71
N SER A 640 0.04 -17.60 27.96
CA SER A 640 1.41 -17.10 27.99
C SER A 640 1.47 -15.61 27.64
N THR A 641 2.53 -14.93 28.07
CA THR A 641 2.84 -13.54 27.71
C THR A 641 3.22 -13.36 26.24
N MET A 642 3.53 -14.44 25.52
CA MET A 642 3.81 -14.40 24.08
C MET A 642 2.55 -14.29 23.21
N VAL A 643 1.37 -14.37 23.84
CA VAL A 643 0.07 -14.36 23.18
C VAL A 643 -0.68 -13.07 23.55
N PRO A 644 -1.36 -12.40 22.60
CA PRO A 644 -2.12 -11.19 22.90
C PRO A 644 -3.16 -11.43 24.01
N ASP A 645 -3.27 -10.50 24.96
CA ASP A 645 -4.25 -10.57 26.02
C ASP A 645 -5.66 -10.23 25.51
N VAL A 646 -6.68 -10.59 26.30
CA VAL A 646 -8.10 -10.39 25.95
C VAL A 646 -8.39 -8.91 25.65
N LYS A 647 -7.80 -7.99 26.41
CA LYS A 647 -8.03 -6.55 26.25
C LYS A 647 -7.44 -6.00 24.95
N SER A 648 -6.24 -6.44 24.57
CA SER A 648 -5.62 -6.04 23.31
C SER A 648 -6.42 -6.58 22.14
N ILE A 649 -6.89 -7.84 22.20
CA ILE A 649 -7.75 -8.42 21.16
C ILE A 649 -9.04 -7.61 20.99
N ILE A 650 -9.73 -7.25 22.08
CA ILE A 650 -10.94 -6.42 22.04
C ILE A 650 -10.65 -5.06 21.40
N THR A 651 -9.57 -4.41 21.86
CA THR A 651 -9.18 -3.07 21.38
C THR A 651 -8.82 -3.11 19.89
N ASP A 652 -8.09 -4.14 19.47
CA ASP A 652 -7.70 -4.35 18.08
C ASP A 652 -8.92 -4.60 17.21
N LEU A 653 -9.79 -5.55 17.58
CA LEU A 653 -11.03 -5.86 16.86
C LEU A 653 -11.91 -4.62 16.71
N ASN A 654 -12.14 -3.89 17.80
CA ASN A 654 -12.93 -2.67 17.76
C ASN A 654 -12.31 -1.61 16.84
N THR A 655 -10.98 -1.43 16.90
CA THR A 655 -10.27 -0.45 16.08
C THR A 655 -10.32 -0.79 14.59
N ILE A 656 -10.07 -2.06 14.21
CA ILE A 656 -10.06 -2.47 12.81
C ILE A 656 -11.46 -2.43 12.18
N ILE A 657 -12.52 -2.69 12.96
CA ILE A 657 -13.91 -2.67 12.46
C ILE A 657 -14.40 -1.22 12.30
N ASN A 658 -14.13 -0.36 13.28
CA ASN A 658 -14.50 1.06 13.19
C ASN A 658 -13.78 1.79 12.06
N ASN A 659 -12.58 1.31 11.67
CA ASN A 659 -11.76 1.85 10.59
C ASN A 659 -11.58 0.85 9.44
N LYS A 660 -12.64 0.10 9.10
CA LYS A 660 -12.58 -0.96 8.06
C LYS A 660 -12.15 -0.45 6.68
N ASP A 661 -12.29 0.85 6.41
CA ASP A 661 -11.86 1.53 5.18
C ASP A 661 -10.34 1.62 5.04
N ALA A 662 -9.60 1.58 6.15
CA ALA A 662 -8.14 1.69 6.15
C ALA A 662 -7.40 0.54 6.88
N SER A 663 -8.13 -0.39 7.48
CA SER A 663 -7.56 -1.54 8.16
C SER A 663 -7.38 -2.73 7.20
N SER A 664 -6.70 -3.77 7.70
CA SER A 664 -6.53 -5.05 7.00
C SER A 664 -7.85 -5.72 6.57
N LEU A 665 -8.99 -5.36 7.18
CA LEU A 665 -10.31 -5.86 6.82
C LEU A 665 -10.77 -5.42 5.43
N ALA A 666 -10.26 -4.32 4.88
CA ALA A 666 -10.67 -3.83 3.57
C ALA A 666 -10.50 -4.87 2.44
N LYS A 667 -9.55 -5.81 2.58
CA LYS A 667 -9.28 -6.88 1.60
C LYS A 667 -10.13 -8.15 1.81
N GLN A 668 -10.91 -8.23 2.89
CA GLN A 668 -11.59 -9.46 3.30
C GLN A 668 -13.03 -9.53 2.78
N ASN A 669 -13.45 -10.71 2.31
CA ASN A 669 -14.73 -10.84 1.60
C ASN A 669 -15.96 -10.62 2.49
N LEU A 670 -15.92 -10.96 3.79
CA LEU A 670 -17.07 -10.80 4.70
C LEU A 670 -17.02 -9.48 5.48
N SER A 671 -15.95 -8.69 5.37
CA SER A 671 -15.83 -7.43 6.11
C SER A 671 -16.85 -6.38 5.66
N ILE A 672 -17.34 -6.48 4.42
CA ILE A 672 -18.41 -5.63 3.89
C ILE A 672 -19.68 -5.72 4.76
N PHE A 673 -19.91 -6.88 5.36
CA PHE A 673 -21.10 -7.16 6.16
C PHE A 673 -20.98 -6.68 7.61
N LEU A 674 -19.79 -6.28 8.07
CA LEU A 674 -19.59 -5.78 9.43
C LEU A 674 -19.94 -4.29 9.52
N ASP A 675 -20.68 -3.91 10.56
CA ASP A 675 -21.07 -2.53 10.82
C ASP A 675 -19.93 -1.77 11.54
N SER A 676 -19.33 -0.81 10.84
CA SER A 676 -18.26 0.04 11.35
C SER A 676 -18.73 1.07 12.38
N GLY A 677 -20.04 1.32 12.52
CA GLY A 677 -20.58 2.20 13.55
C GLY A 677 -20.71 1.53 14.92
N TYR A 678 -20.72 0.19 14.97
CA TYR A 678 -20.88 -0.58 16.21
C TYR A 678 -19.54 -1.02 16.81
N GLY A 679 -18.62 -1.48 15.97
CA GLY A 679 -17.33 -2.01 16.40
C GLY A 679 -17.43 -3.40 17.05
N PHE A 680 -16.54 -3.67 18.01
CA PHE A 680 -16.59 -4.89 18.84
C PHE A 680 -16.90 -4.51 20.28
N GLN A 681 -18.01 -5.02 20.82
CA GLN A 681 -18.50 -4.67 22.16
C GLN A 681 -18.37 -5.86 23.09
N GLN A 682 -17.68 -5.67 24.22
CA GLN A 682 -17.59 -6.69 25.28
C GLN A 682 -18.96 -6.86 25.95
N ALA A 683 -19.37 -8.10 26.20
CA ALA A 683 -20.60 -8.37 26.94
C ALA A 683 -20.49 -7.79 28.37
N PRO A 684 -21.54 -7.12 28.89
CA PRO A 684 -21.50 -6.55 30.22
C PRO A 684 -21.28 -7.64 31.27
N ASN A 685 -20.36 -7.39 32.20
CA ASN A 685 -20.12 -8.30 33.30
C ASN A 685 -21.24 -8.13 34.35
N LEU A 686 -22.24 -9.00 34.28
CA LEU A 686 -23.41 -9.02 35.18
C LEU A 686 -23.03 -8.94 36.66
N TRP A 687 -21.88 -9.51 37.06
CA TRP A 687 -21.42 -9.42 38.44
C TRP A 687 -21.05 -7.98 38.85
N ASN A 688 -20.41 -7.21 37.97
CA ASN A 688 -20.03 -5.84 38.29
C ASN A 688 -21.24 -4.91 38.43
N GLU A 689 -22.29 -5.15 37.64
CA GLU A 689 -23.55 -4.41 37.74
C GLU A 689 -24.36 -4.84 38.96
N MET A 690 -24.46 -6.15 39.22
CA MET A 690 -25.36 -6.67 40.26
C MET A 690 -24.74 -6.79 41.67
N LYS A 691 -23.40 -6.77 41.82
CA LYS A 691 -22.74 -6.99 43.13
C LYS A 691 -23.19 -6.03 44.21
N PHE A 692 -23.45 -4.76 43.88
CA PHE A 692 -23.88 -3.77 44.86
C PHE A 692 -25.34 -3.95 45.26
N TYR A 693 -26.21 -4.36 44.33
CA TYR A 693 -27.59 -4.72 44.63
C TYR A 693 -27.67 -5.98 45.52
N LEU A 694 -26.87 -7.01 45.21
CA LEU A 694 -26.77 -8.23 46.02
C LEU A 694 -26.21 -7.94 47.43
N LEU A 695 -25.20 -7.08 47.53
CA LEU A 695 -24.64 -6.67 48.81
C LEU A 695 -25.63 -5.83 49.62
N GLY A 696 -26.37 -4.93 48.97
CA GLY A 696 -27.46 -4.17 49.60
C GLY A 696 -28.57 -5.07 50.14
N MET A 697 -28.99 -6.07 49.37
CA MET A 697 -29.98 -7.05 49.78
C MET A 697 -29.49 -7.90 50.97
N GLY A 698 -28.22 -8.31 50.98
CA GLY A 698 -27.61 -9.00 52.10
C GLY A 698 -27.57 -8.17 53.38
N VAL A 699 -27.22 -6.89 53.29
CA VAL A 699 -27.21 -5.95 54.43
C VAL A 699 -28.63 -5.72 54.96
N ALA A 700 -29.62 -5.56 54.08
CA ALA A 700 -31.02 -5.43 54.47
C ALA A 700 -31.51 -6.66 55.26
N CYS A 701 -31.21 -7.87 54.78
CA CYS A 701 -31.55 -9.10 55.49
C CYS A 701 -30.92 -9.19 56.89
N LEU A 702 -29.66 -8.75 57.05
CA LEU A 702 -28.98 -8.72 58.35
C LEU A 702 -29.62 -7.69 59.31
N ILE A 703 -30.00 -6.52 58.81
CA ILE A 703 -30.71 -5.50 59.59
C ILE A 703 -32.05 -6.05 60.07
N PHE A 704 -32.81 -6.72 59.18
CA PHE A 704 -34.09 -7.32 59.55
C PHE A 704 -33.93 -8.47 60.57
N ALA A 705 -32.90 -9.31 60.44
CA ALA A 705 -32.59 -10.33 61.43
C ALA A 705 -32.23 -9.72 62.80
N ALA A 706 -31.49 -8.62 62.83
CA ALA A 706 -31.16 -7.91 64.06
C ALA A 706 -32.39 -7.26 64.71
N ILE A 707 -33.28 -6.65 63.93
CA ILE A 707 -34.55 -6.07 64.41
C ILE A 707 -35.45 -7.16 64.98
N TYR A 708 -35.52 -8.33 64.34
CA TYR A 708 -36.26 -9.48 64.84
C TYR A 708 -35.72 -10.01 66.17
N LEU A 709 -34.40 -10.21 66.26
CA LEU A 709 -33.74 -10.67 67.48
C LEU A 709 -33.95 -9.66 68.62
N TRP A 710 -33.83 -8.35 68.33
CA TRP A 710 -34.09 -7.29 69.31
C TRP A 710 -35.55 -7.27 69.76
N SER A 711 -36.50 -7.36 68.83
CA SER A 711 -37.94 -7.43 69.14
C SER A 711 -38.26 -8.61 70.07
N ARG A 712 -37.64 -9.77 69.84
CA ARG A 712 -37.84 -10.98 70.66
C ARG A 712 -37.23 -10.86 72.06
N ILE A 713 -36.08 -10.17 72.19
CA ILE A 713 -35.43 -9.95 73.50
C ILE A 713 -36.22 -8.96 74.36
N LYS A 714 -36.76 -7.89 73.76
CA LYS A 714 -37.41 -6.80 74.51
C LYS A 714 -38.87 -7.09 74.85
N HIS A 715 -39.59 -7.86 74.03
CA HIS A 715 -41.01 -8.17 74.20
C HIS A 715 -41.31 -9.65 73.91
N PRO A 716 -41.10 -10.56 74.88
CA PRO A 716 -41.24 -12.01 74.68
C PRO A 716 -42.68 -12.48 74.43
N GLU A 717 -43.69 -11.67 74.79
CA GLU A 717 -45.11 -11.96 74.54
C GLU A 717 -45.64 -11.39 73.20
N GLY A 718 -44.83 -10.60 72.48
CA GLY A 718 -45.21 -10.00 71.19
C GLY A 718 -44.94 -10.92 70.00
N ASN A 719 -45.84 -10.93 69.01
CA ASN A 719 -45.63 -11.68 67.77
C ASN A 719 -44.60 -10.97 66.87
N ALA A 720 -43.30 -11.19 67.13
CA ALA A 720 -42.19 -10.55 66.41
C ALA A 720 -42.20 -10.80 64.89
N LEU A 721 -42.92 -11.82 64.41
CA LEU A 721 -43.15 -12.07 62.98
C LEU A 721 -44.03 -11.01 62.30
N ALA A 722 -44.84 -10.25 63.04
CA ALA A 722 -45.71 -9.22 62.47
C ALA A 722 -44.91 -8.08 61.80
N VAL A 723 -43.73 -7.75 62.33
CA VAL A 723 -42.83 -6.74 61.73
C VAL A 723 -42.36 -7.19 60.35
N PHE A 724 -42.01 -8.47 60.20
CA PHE A 724 -41.68 -9.05 58.89
C PHE A 724 -42.86 -9.03 57.94
N LYS A 725 -44.07 -9.40 58.40
CA LYS A 725 -45.28 -9.36 57.57
C LYS A 725 -45.53 -7.95 57.02
N VAL A 726 -45.45 -6.91 57.85
CA VAL A 726 -45.67 -5.52 57.42
C VAL A 726 -44.62 -5.06 56.40
N ILE A 727 -43.35 -5.42 56.60
CA ILE A 727 -42.27 -5.04 55.67
C ILE A 727 -42.42 -5.75 54.32
N LEU A 728 -42.78 -7.05 54.32
CA LEU A 728 -43.03 -7.80 53.10
C LEU A 728 -44.23 -7.25 52.33
N ILE A 729 -45.32 -6.87 53.01
CA ILE A 729 -46.48 -6.23 52.39
C ILE A 729 -46.11 -4.89 51.74
N ILE A 730 -45.27 -4.08 52.41
CA ILE A 730 -44.81 -2.80 51.84
C ILE A 730 -43.87 -3.04 50.65
N LEU A 731 -43.01 -4.05 50.72
CA LEU A 731 -42.11 -4.42 49.63
C LEU A 731 -42.90 -4.88 48.40
N ASP A 732 -43.89 -5.74 48.59
CA ASP A 732 -44.81 -6.25 47.56
C ASP A 732 -45.54 -5.09 46.85
N PHE A 733 -46.11 -4.17 47.65
CA PHE A 733 -46.76 -2.96 47.12
C PHE A 733 -45.80 -2.08 46.29
N ILE A 734 -44.56 -1.92 46.74
CA ILE A 734 -43.54 -1.13 46.02
C ILE A 734 -43.11 -1.84 44.73
N LEU A 735 -42.94 -3.16 44.76
CA LEU A 735 -42.56 -3.96 43.59
C LEU A 735 -43.66 -3.94 42.52
N ASN A 736 -44.93 -4.08 42.91
CA ASN A 736 -46.06 -3.99 41.99
C ASN A 736 -46.15 -2.59 41.35
N ILE A 737 -45.93 -1.51 42.11
CA ILE A 737 -45.87 -0.15 41.56
C ILE A 737 -44.67 0.04 40.62
N LEU A 738 -43.48 -0.44 40.99
CA LEU A 738 -42.28 -0.35 40.15
C LEU A 738 -42.45 -1.13 38.85
N PHE A 739 -43.05 -2.32 38.90
CA PHE A 739 -43.38 -3.13 37.74
C PHE A 739 -44.36 -2.40 36.81
N ILE A 740 -45.43 -1.82 37.35
CA ILE A 740 -46.40 -1.00 36.58
C ILE A 740 -45.68 0.16 35.88
N LEU A 741 -44.78 0.86 36.58
CA LEU A 741 -44.12 2.07 36.07
C LEU A 741 -43.03 1.80 35.03
N ASN A 742 -42.24 0.72 35.19
CA ASN A 742 -41.11 0.43 34.30
C ASN A 742 -41.45 -0.54 33.16
N ASP A 743 -42.21 -1.61 33.44
CA ASP A 743 -42.31 -2.77 32.54
C ASP A 743 -43.75 -3.12 32.15
N GLY A 744 -44.76 -2.65 32.90
CA GLY A 744 -46.18 -2.97 32.69
C GLY A 744 -46.74 -2.54 31.34
N HIS A 745 -46.22 -1.46 30.76
CA HIS A 745 -46.58 -1.04 29.40
C HIS A 745 -46.04 -1.99 28.32
N GLN A 746 -44.84 -2.55 28.49
CA GLN A 746 -44.20 -3.38 27.45
C GLN A 746 -44.91 -4.72 27.26
N PHE A 747 -45.32 -5.39 28.36
CA PHE A 747 -46.00 -6.69 28.27
C PHE A 747 -47.37 -6.59 27.59
N ASN A 748 -48.15 -5.58 27.98
CA ASN A 748 -49.48 -5.33 27.43
C ASN A 748 -49.43 -4.84 25.98
N ASP A 749 -48.50 -3.96 25.64
CA ASP A 749 -48.35 -3.47 24.26
C ASP A 749 -47.93 -4.60 23.31
N ILE A 750 -47.05 -5.51 23.75
CA ILE A 750 -46.65 -6.70 22.97
C ILE A 750 -47.82 -7.67 22.79
N PHE A 751 -48.59 -7.95 23.85
CA PHE A 751 -49.74 -8.85 23.80
C PHE A 751 -50.84 -8.32 22.87
N ILE A 752 -51.26 -7.07 23.08
CA ILE A 752 -52.34 -6.43 22.30
C ILE A 752 -51.90 -6.23 20.84
N SER A 753 -50.67 -5.76 20.59
CA SER A 753 -50.17 -5.56 19.23
C SER A 753 -50.09 -6.88 18.45
N ARG A 754 -49.60 -7.96 19.07
CA ARG A 754 -49.50 -9.28 18.44
C ARG A 754 -50.87 -9.84 18.08
N GLU A 755 -51.84 -9.76 18.98
CA GLU A 755 -53.20 -10.27 18.76
C GLU A 755 -53.94 -9.43 17.70
N THR A 756 -53.76 -8.11 17.70
CA THR A 756 -54.30 -7.20 16.67
C THR A 756 -53.76 -7.51 15.28
N HIS A 757 -52.50 -7.95 15.18
CA HIS A 757 -51.87 -8.28 13.89
C HIS A 757 -52.29 -9.64 13.32
N HIS A 758 -52.57 -10.63 14.19
CA HIS A 758 -52.83 -12.01 13.77
C HIS A 758 -54.32 -12.39 13.78
N ASN A 759 -55.19 -11.60 14.40
CA ASN A 759 -56.61 -11.89 14.55
C ASN A 759 -57.47 -10.71 14.10
N LEU A 760 -57.97 -10.78 12.86
CA LEU A 760 -58.78 -9.73 12.24
C LEU A 760 -60.07 -9.43 13.04
N HIS A 761 -60.72 -10.45 13.60
CA HIS A 761 -61.92 -10.26 14.43
C HIS A 761 -61.60 -9.51 15.73
N PHE A 762 -60.43 -9.76 16.31
CA PHE A 762 -59.96 -9.01 17.47
C PHE A 762 -59.61 -7.57 17.10
N CYS A 763 -59.05 -7.33 15.92
CA CYS A 763 -58.78 -5.97 15.41
C CYS A 763 -60.06 -5.16 15.24
N ASP A 764 -61.10 -5.74 14.64
CA ASP A 764 -62.41 -5.08 14.48
C ASP A 764 -63.00 -4.74 15.86
N TRP A 765 -63.04 -5.72 16.77
CA TRP A 765 -63.51 -5.52 18.14
C TRP A 765 -62.67 -4.47 18.91
N PHE A 766 -61.36 -4.45 18.71
CA PHE A 766 -60.42 -3.51 19.32
C PHE A 766 -60.75 -2.07 18.93
N THR A 767 -61.04 -1.81 17.65
CA THR A 767 -61.38 -0.45 17.18
C THR A 767 -62.70 0.05 17.76
N GLU A 768 -63.66 -0.83 18.02
CA GLU A 768 -64.97 -0.48 18.57
C GLU A 768 -64.96 -0.30 20.10
N ASN A 769 -64.02 -0.94 20.82
CA ASN A 769 -64.04 -1.04 22.29
C ASN A 769 -62.79 -0.45 22.99
N THR A 770 -62.10 0.49 22.34
CA THR A 770 -60.84 1.12 22.79
C THR A 770 -60.82 1.60 24.25
N LYS A 771 -61.93 2.14 24.78
CA LYS A 771 -62.01 2.62 26.18
C LYS A 771 -61.98 1.49 27.21
N VAL A 772 -62.67 0.39 26.95
CA VAL A 772 -62.69 -0.76 27.86
C VAL A 772 -61.36 -1.49 27.83
N LEU A 773 -60.77 -1.60 26.64
CA LEU A 773 -59.41 -2.08 26.48
C LEU A 773 -58.44 -1.26 27.34
N ALA A 774 -58.41 0.07 27.21
CA ALA A 774 -57.50 0.92 27.99
C ALA A 774 -57.65 0.71 29.52
N ILE A 775 -58.88 0.55 30.02
CA ILE A 775 -59.13 0.30 31.44
C ILE A 775 -58.61 -1.09 31.84
N LEU A 776 -58.91 -2.12 31.06
CA LEU A 776 -58.46 -3.50 31.34
C LEU A 776 -56.95 -3.66 31.20
N THR A 777 -56.32 -2.93 30.29
CA THR A 777 -54.86 -2.84 30.15
C THR A 777 -54.21 -2.22 31.37
N ILE A 778 -54.80 -1.16 31.94
CA ILE A 778 -54.28 -0.55 33.18
C ILE A 778 -54.46 -1.53 34.35
N LEU A 779 -55.63 -2.15 34.45
CA LEU A 779 -55.92 -3.13 35.51
C LEU A 779 -55.03 -4.37 35.40
N SER A 780 -54.72 -4.84 34.19
CA SER A 780 -53.83 -5.98 33.97
C SER A 780 -52.37 -5.72 34.32
N GLY A 781 -51.96 -4.44 34.37
CA GLY A 781 -50.67 -4.06 34.90
C GLY A 781 -50.57 -4.24 36.42
N ALA A 782 -51.70 -4.14 37.13
CA ALA A 782 -51.76 -4.34 38.58
C ALA A 782 -52.03 -5.79 38.97
N ASP A 783 -52.87 -6.49 38.21
CA ASP A 783 -53.14 -7.91 38.36
C ASP A 783 -53.49 -8.51 37.00
N ILE A 784 -52.65 -9.43 36.53
CA ILE A 784 -52.78 -10.05 35.20
C ILE A 784 -54.12 -10.78 35.03
N GLU A 785 -54.79 -11.14 36.13
CA GLU A 785 -56.13 -11.73 36.15
C GLU A 785 -57.18 -10.81 35.50
N ALA A 786 -56.96 -9.49 35.47
CA ALA A 786 -57.84 -8.56 34.78
C ALA A 786 -57.94 -8.84 33.28
N LEU A 787 -56.96 -9.50 32.66
CA LEU A 787 -57.03 -9.92 31.25
C LEU A 787 -58.11 -10.99 31.00
N ASN A 788 -58.47 -11.79 32.01
CA ASN A 788 -59.57 -12.76 31.89
C ASN A 788 -60.93 -12.08 31.71
N LEU A 789 -61.04 -10.79 32.06
CA LEU A 789 -62.26 -10.01 31.81
C LEU A 789 -62.54 -9.82 30.31
N PHE A 790 -61.56 -9.98 29.42
CA PHE A 790 -61.79 -9.90 27.98
C PHE A 790 -62.70 -11.02 27.46
N ASN A 791 -62.76 -12.18 28.12
CA ASN A 791 -63.54 -13.33 27.65
C ASN A 791 -64.53 -13.86 28.72
N SER A 792 -64.91 -13.03 29.68
CA SER A 792 -65.71 -13.46 30.85
C SER A 792 -67.22 -13.24 30.67
N LYS A 793 -67.65 -12.46 29.66
CA LYS A 793 -69.04 -11.94 29.57
C LYS A 793 -69.48 -11.27 30.87
N PHE A 794 -68.59 -10.49 31.47
CA PHE A 794 -68.84 -9.80 32.74
C PHE A 794 -70.14 -8.99 32.68
N GLY A 795 -71.07 -9.30 33.60
CA GLY A 795 -72.38 -8.64 33.68
C GLY A 795 -73.31 -8.86 32.46
N GLY A 796 -73.00 -9.80 31.57
CA GLY A 796 -73.77 -10.05 30.34
C GLY A 796 -73.53 -9.04 29.22
N PHE A 797 -72.56 -8.13 29.36
CA PHE A 797 -72.24 -7.14 28.33
C PHE A 797 -71.33 -7.74 27.25
N ASN A 798 -71.70 -7.54 25.98
CA ASN A 798 -70.91 -7.96 24.82
C ASN A 798 -69.55 -7.24 24.70
N ILE A 799 -69.35 -6.17 25.47
CA ILE A 799 -68.11 -5.40 25.57
C ILE A 799 -67.02 -6.19 26.33
N PHE A 800 -67.35 -7.26 27.05
CA PHE A 800 -66.40 -8.16 27.72
C PHE A 800 -66.31 -9.53 27.04
N LEU A 801 -66.46 -9.53 25.72
CA LEU A 801 -66.52 -10.71 24.87
C LEU A 801 -65.63 -10.50 23.64
N ALA A 802 -64.34 -10.28 23.90
CA ALA A 802 -63.32 -10.12 22.87
C ALA A 802 -63.08 -11.46 22.15
N PRO A 803 -63.02 -11.49 20.81
CA PRO A 803 -62.77 -12.71 20.05
C PRO A 803 -61.27 -13.06 20.07
N LEU A 804 -60.75 -13.49 21.22
CA LEU A 804 -59.35 -13.86 21.42
C LEU A 804 -59.01 -15.19 20.72
N SER A 805 -57.77 -15.31 20.24
CA SER A 805 -57.22 -16.56 19.72
C SER A 805 -57.06 -17.61 20.83
N VAL A 806 -57.10 -18.89 20.46
CA VAL A 806 -56.87 -20.01 21.40
C VAL A 806 -55.49 -19.89 22.08
N HIS A 807 -54.49 -19.38 21.36
CA HIS A 807 -53.16 -19.13 21.92
C HIS A 807 -53.18 -18.04 22.99
N ALA A 808 -53.86 -16.92 22.73
CA ALA A 808 -54.01 -15.82 23.69
C ALA A 808 -54.74 -16.27 24.96
N ILE A 809 -55.81 -17.04 24.83
CA ILE A 809 -56.55 -17.60 25.98
C ILE A 809 -55.64 -18.51 26.83
N ASN A 810 -54.88 -19.39 26.20
CA ASN A 810 -53.95 -20.27 26.92
C ASN A 810 -52.84 -19.45 27.61
N LEU A 811 -52.30 -18.43 26.96
CA LEU A 811 -51.27 -17.57 27.53
C LEU A 811 -51.80 -16.84 28.78
N ILE A 812 -52.98 -16.22 28.70
CA ILE A 812 -53.61 -15.55 29.84
C ILE A 812 -53.81 -16.53 30.99
N ASN A 813 -54.35 -17.73 30.71
CA ASN A 813 -54.56 -18.75 31.74
C ASN A 813 -53.25 -19.22 32.41
N TYR A 814 -52.18 -19.44 31.63
CA TYR A 814 -50.87 -19.81 32.19
C TYR A 814 -50.27 -18.70 33.04
N SER A 815 -50.35 -17.44 32.56
CA SER A 815 -49.85 -16.27 33.28
C SER A 815 -50.63 -16.03 34.58
N SER A 816 -51.96 -16.11 34.54
CA SER A 816 -52.84 -16.07 35.71
C SER A 816 -52.50 -17.16 36.73
N THR A 817 -52.36 -18.41 36.27
CA THR A 817 -51.99 -19.53 37.14
C THR A 817 -50.62 -19.30 37.78
N LEU A 818 -49.66 -18.78 37.02
CA LEU A 818 -48.32 -18.47 37.52
C LEU A 818 -48.34 -17.32 38.53
N ASN A 819 -49.18 -16.29 38.30
CA ASN A 819 -49.39 -15.19 39.24
C ASN A 819 -49.96 -15.70 40.57
N LEU A 820 -50.94 -16.60 40.52
CA LEU A 820 -51.50 -17.23 41.70
C LEU A 820 -50.44 -17.94 42.57
N PHE A 821 -49.46 -18.60 41.96
CA PHE A 821 -48.39 -19.30 42.69
C PHE A 821 -47.27 -18.38 43.20
N ILE A 822 -47.01 -17.26 42.52
CA ILE A 822 -45.89 -16.36 42.85
C ILE A 822 -46.34 -15.22 43.78
N GLU A 823 -47.56 -14.74 43.63
CA GLU A 823 -48.10 -13.59 44.34
C GLU A 823 -49.17 -14.02 45.35
N ASP A 824 -50.30 -14.57 44.88
CA ASP A 824 -51.48 -14.80 45.73
C ASP A 824 -51.27 -15.85 46.83
N ILE A 825 -50.62 -16.98 46.50
CA ILE A 825 -50.37 -18.05 47.47
C ILE A 825 -49.38 -17.59 48.55
N PRO A 826 -48.24 -16.95 48.23
CA PRO A 826 -47.39 -16.34 49.24
C PRO A 826 -48.14 -15.28 50.07
N HIS A 827 -48.96 -14.44 49.46
CA HIS A 827 -49.76 -13.43 50.16
C HIS A 827 -50.78 -14.08 51.13
N LEU A 828 -51.43 -15.17 50.71
CA LEU A 828 -52.34 -15.98 51.53
C LEU A 828 -51.61 -16.68 52.70
N ILE A 829 -50.38 -17.14 52.49
CA ILE A 829 -49.55 -17.74 53.55
C ILE A 829 -49.06 -16.66 54.55
N ILE A 830 -48.88 -15.43 54.07
CA ILE A 830 -48.42 -14.28 54.87
C ILE A 830 -49.56 -13.64 55.66
N GLN A 831 -50.81 -13.63 55.18
CA GLN A 831 -51.99 -13.22 55.96
C GLN A 831 -52.21 -14.19 57.13
#